data_AF-A0A4V1XBX3-F1
#
_entry.id   AF-A0A4V1XBX3-F1
#
_cell.length_a   1.000
_cell.length_b   1.000
_cell.length_c   1.000
_cell.angle_alpha   90.00
_cell.angle_beta   90.00
_cell.angle_gamma   90.00
#
_symmetry.space_group_name_H-M   'P 1'
#
loop_
_entity.id
_entity.type
_entity.pdbx_description
1 polymer ?
#
loop_
_entity_poly.entity_id
_entity_poly.type
_entity_poly.pdbx_seq_one_letter_code
_entity_poly.pdbx_strand_id
1 'polypeptide(L)'
;MAPPSHPPPPQTYKDYAVGVICALAIEKAAVEAMLDKLHPPLKTIQGDENSYTLGEIGKHNVVVACLPTGVMGNNSAATVAKDMLRSFPIKIGLMVGVGGGVWSRKVDMRLGDVVVSQPDGTHGGVVQWDFGKMEKGGVFKRTGSLNKPPRVLLNALQDIKIQHMTEGDKLAEHLLTMATNRPRMAQTFGYQGAEHDQLFEATYDHERGDTCDECDQDRVVERLPARTDSAPRIHYGNIASGNEVMKHGVTRDRIASEEGVICFEMEAAGLMDSFPCLVIRGICDYADSHKNKRWQPYAAATAAAFAKELLGVINKQEVDELGPAKSARYRTVFSLEGVPSTDKFVDRPLDMKTLEGVLLPQSQNMRQKKVVLYGLGGMGKTQLAVEFARRHHRQFTSVFWLDGRSEDRLKQSIANAASRVPEGQIAEMSRLYSRSGSGDGDAVVRDMTNWLNESDNTDWLLIFDNIDRERQQDDADPDAYNVRRYLPGADHGSILITTRLARLEQLGVPLSLSKVSETQARAIFQEWYGTDVDPIKSAELLQLLDGLPLALAQAGTYISETGIDFVKYVDFYKQQWRDLMELQDRRGAPLHDYGDRSIWTTWTISFKAIQKTNEAAANLLLLWAYLDNRDLWYRLLAAAGERSAVAAEHLSKWLQDIPSNELKFTDAVQLLRNYSMVESIQGLSSYATHPVVHNAVYFLMLSLAHNGF
;
A
#
# COMPACT_ATOMS: atom_id res chain seq x y z
N MET A 1 -41.58 -35.98 -23.97
CA MET A 1 -41.00 -36.04 -22.61
C MET A 1 -39.69 -35.26 -22.66
N ALA A 2 -39.61 -34.11 -21.98
CA ALA A 2 -38.33 -33.43 -21.79
C ALA A 2 -37.43 -34.36 -20.94
N PRO A 3 -36.12 -34.46 -21.26
CA PRO A 3 -35.20 -35.29 -20.48
C PRO A 3 -35.16 -34.76 -19.03
N PRO A 4 -35.01 -35.65 -18.03
CA PRO A 4 -34.91 -35.23 -16.64
C PRO A 4 -33.68 -34.31 -16.50
N SER A 5 -33.91 -33.10 -16.00
CA SER A 5 -32.86 -32.14 -15.66
C SER A 5 -31.87 -32.81 -14.72
N HIS A 6 -30.60 -32.91 -15.14
CA HIS A 6 -29.53 -33.33 -14.25
C HIS A 6 -29.54 -32.46 -12.97
N PRO A 7 -29.42 -33.05 -11.77
CA PRO A 7 -29.27 -32.26 -10.56
C PRO A 7 -28.04 -31.35 -10.71
N PRO A 8 -28.10 -30.10 -10.24
CA PRO A 8 -26.95 -29.20 -10.29
C PRO A 8 -25.76 -29.85 -9.58
N PRO A 9 -24.52 -29.59 -10.05
CA PRO A 9 -23.33 -30.13 -9.41
C PRO A 9 -23.30 -29.73 -7.92
N PRO A 10 -22.78 -30.60 -7.04
CA PRO A 10 -22.70 -30.30 -5.61
C PRO A 10 -21.86 -29.04 -5.40
N GLN A 11 -22.36 -28.11 -4.55
CA GLN A 11 -21.61 -26.90 -4.23
C GLN A 11 -20.29 -27.24 -3.53
N THR A 12 -19.28 -26.43 -3.80
CA THR A 12 -17.93 -26.51 -3.25
C THR A 12 -17.59 -25.20 -2.56
N TYR A 13 -16.49 -25.15 -1.80
CA TYR A 13 -16.02 -23.91 -1.16
C TYR A 13 -15.80 -22.78 -2.17
N LYS A 14 -15.41 -23.11 -3.42
CA LYS A 14 -15.11 -22.14 -4.46
C LYS A 14 -16.33 -21.35 -4.94
N ASP A 15 -17.53 -21.84 -4.63
CA ASP A 15 -18.78 -21.24 -5.10
C ASP A 15 -19.26 -20.10 -4.20
N TYR A 16 -18.63 -19.86 -3.04
CA TYR A 16 -19.03 -18.86 -2.05
C TYR A 16 -18.08 -17.66 -2.06
N ALA A 17 -18.48 -16.61 -2.77
CA ALA A 17 -17.71 -15.37 -2.91
C ALA A 17 -18.15 -14.26 -1.93
N VAL A 18 -19.25 -14.45 -1.21
CA VAL A 18 -19.83 -13.46 -0.29
C VAL A 18 -19.81 -14.01 1.13
N GLY A 19 -19.15 -13.30 2.04
CA GLY A 19 -19.11 -13.65 3.46
C GLY A 19 -19.99 -12.74 4.30
N VAL A 20 -20.72 -13.29 5.27
CA VAL A 20 -21.51 -12.52 6.26
C VAL A 20 -21.06 -12.91 7.65
N ILE A 21 -20.67 -11.92 8.46
CA ILE A 21 -20.24 -12.13 9.84
C ILE A 21 -21.21 -11.42 10.78
N CYS A 22 -21.69 -12.17 11.78
CA CYS A 22 -22.56 -11.70 12.85
C CYS A 22 -21.85 -11.86 14.20
N ALA A 23 -22.08 -10.96 15.15
CA ALA A 23 -21.52 -11.06 16.50
C ALA A 23 -22.37 -11.94 17.43
N LEU A 24 -23.70 -11.91 17.27
CA LEU A 24 -24.65 -12.57 18.17
C LEU A 24 -25.50 -13.63 17.45
N ALA A 25 -25.95 -14.62 18.22
CA ALA A 25 -26.83 -15.67 17.69
C ALA A 25 -28.15 -15.14 17.11
N ILE A 26 -28.71 -14.07 17.70
CA ILE A 26 -29.92 -13.41 17.19
C ILE A 26 -29.69 -12.72 15.83
N GLU A 27 -28.50 -12.19 15.61
CA GLU A 27 -28.09 -11.56 14.35
C GLU A 27 -27.92 -12.62 13.27
N LYS A 28 -27.20 -13.72 13.59
CA LYS A 28 -27.06 -14.86 12.68
C LYS A 28 -28.43 -15.44 12.32
N ALA A 29 -29.32 -15.61 13.30
CA ALA A 29 -30.67 -16.12 13.06
C ALA A 29 -31.48 -15.23 12.11
N ALA A 30 -31.38 -13.90 12.25
CA ALA A 30 -32.01 -12.95 11.34
C ALA A 30 -31.46 -13.08 9.91
N VAL A 31 -30.13 -13.16 9.75
CA VAL A 31 -29.48 -13.35 8.43
C VAL A 31 -29.89 -14.69 7.81
N GLU A 32 -29.90 -15.78 8.58
CA GLU A 32 -30.32 -17.11 8.10
C GLU A 32 -31.79 -17.13 7.64
N ALA A 33 -32.64 -16.31 8.26
CA ALA A 33 -34.04 -16.18 7.87
C ALA A 33 -34.23 -15.37 6.57
N MET A 34 -33.21 -14.62 6.15
CA MET A 34 -33.19 -13.87 4.90
C MET A 34 -32.63 -14.66 3.71
N LEU A 35 -32.07 -15.86 3.93
CA LEU A 35 -31.63 -16.77 2.87
C LEU A 35 -32.81 -17.21 2.01
N ASP A 36 -32.65 -17.12 0.68
CA ASP A 36 -33.61 -17.67 -0.28
C ASP A 36 -33.54 -19.20 -0.32
N LYS A 37 -32.33 -19.74 -0.12
CA LYS A 37 -32.07 -21.18 -0.09
C LYS A 37 -30.97 -21.52 0.91
N LEU A 38 -31.17 -22.63 1.63
CA LEU A 38 -30.15 -23.23 2.50
C LEU A 38 -29.39 -24.31 1.72
N HIS A 39 -28.06 -24.31 1.81
CA HIS A 39 -27.20 -25.33 1.22
C HIS A 39 -26.72 -26.34 2.27
N PRO A 40 -26.43 -27.59 1.88
CA PRO A 40 -25.84 -28.58 2.79
C PRO A 40 -24.49 -28.09 3.33
N PRO A 41 -24.13 -28.44 4.58
CA PRO A 41 -22.83 -28.10 5.13
C PRO A 41 -21.70 -28.78 4.36
N LEU A 42 -20.59 -28.06 4.19
CA LEU A 42 -19.34 -28.62 3.70
C LEU A 42 -18.51 -29.16 4.87
N LYS A 43 -17.50 -30.00 4.58
CA LYS A 43 -16.62 -30.54 5.62
C LYS A 43 -15.87 -29.40 6.34
N THR A 44 -15.53 -29.58 7.59
CA THR A 44 -14.67 -28.59 8.27
C THR A 44 -13.26 -28.67 7.67
N ILE A 45 -12.65 -27.52 7.37
CA ILE A 45 -11.25 -27.46 6.93
C ILE A 45 -10.36 -27.53 8.16
N GLN A 46 -9.26 -28.29 8.09
CA GLN A 46 -8.33 -28.42 9.21
C GLN A 46 -7.77 -27.05 9.62
N GLY A 47 -7.88 -26.72 10.91
CA GLY A 47 -7.42 -25.46 11.48
C GLY A 47 -8.44 -24.31 11.38
N ASP A 48 -9.61 -24.53 10.79
CA ASP A 48 -10.77 -23.62 10.82
C ASP A 48 -11.78 -24.12 11.85
N GLU A 49 -11.97 -23.35 12.92
CA GLU A 49 -12.89 -23.68 14.02
C GLU A 49 -14.26 -23.02 13.86
N ASN A 50 -14.48 -22.23 12.81
CA ASN A 50 -15.74 -21.55 12.59
C ASN A 50 -16.88 -22.52 12.25
N SER A 51 -18.09 -22.15 12.68
CA SER A 51 -19.33 -22.80 12.26
C SER A 51 -20.04 -21.98 11.19
N TYR A 52 -20.10 -22.53 9.98
CA TYR A 52 -20.68 -21.86 8.82
C TYR A 52 -22.09 -22.34 8.51
N THR A 53 -22.95 -21.39 8.15
CA THR A 53 -24.20 -21.66 7.44
C THR A 53 -24.02 -21.24 5.98
N LEU A 54 -24.38 -22.12 5.06
CA LEU A 54 -24.22 -21.92 3.63
C LEU A 54 -25.59 -21.73 2.98
N GLY A 55 -25.71 -20.77 2.07
CA GLY A 55 -26.99 -20.52 1.39
C GLY A 55 -26.88 -19.60 0.20
N GLU A 56 -28.03 -19.07 -0.20
CA GLU A 56 -28.20 -18.17 -1.34
C GLU A 56 -29.00 -16.93 -0.92
N ILE A 57 -28.56 -15.76 -1.38
CA ILE A 57 -29.32 -14.51 -1.34
C ILE A 57 -29.28 -13.89 -2.74
N GLY A 58 -30.44 -13.76 -3.37
CA GLY A 58 -30.56 -13.29 -4.75
C GLY A 58 -29.82 -14.19 -5.71
N LYS A 59 -28.70 -13.71 -6.28
CA LYS A 59 -27.85 -14.45 -7.22
C LYS A 59 -26.54 -14.94 -6.59
N HIS A 60 -26.31 -14.63 -5.32
CA HIS A 60 -25.05 -14.83 -4.62
C HIS A 60 -25.13 -16.02 -3.68
N ASN A 61 -24.13 -16.89 -3.75
CA ASN A 61 -23.92 -17.88 -2.71
C ASN A 61 -23.22 -17.21 -1.54
N VAL A 62 -23.80 -17.34 -0.35
CA VAL A 62 -23.34 -16.67 0.87
C VAL A 62 -22.88 -17.68 1.90
N VAL A 63 -21.79 -17.37 2.59
CA VAL A 63 -21.34 -18.07 3.79
C VAL A 63 -21.53 -17.17 5.00
N VAL A 64 -22.25 -17.67 6.00
CA VAL A 64 -22.60 -16.92 7.22
C VAL A 64 -21.88 -17.55 8.42
N ALA A 65 -21.10 -16.74 9.14
CA ALA A 65 -20.46 -17.13 10.39
C ALA A 65 -20.96 -16.25 11.55
N CYS A 66 -20.88 -16.79 12.76
CA CYS A 66 -21.12 -16.04 13.99
C CYS A 66 -19.91 -16.15 14.90
N LEU A 67 -19.63 -15.10 15.67
CA LEU A 67 -18.60 -15.14 16.69
C LEU A 67 -18.91 -16.22 17.75
N PRO A 68 -17.88 -16.83 18.38
CA PRO A 68 -18.06 -17.81 19.45
C PRO A 68 -18.85 -17.24 20.63
N THR A 69 -19.70 -18.08 21.23
CA THR A 69 -20.53 -17.69 22.38
C THR A 69 -19.68 -17.12 23.52
N GLY A 70 -20.03 -15.91 23.97
CA GLY A 70 -19.35 -15.24 25.09
C GLY A 70 -18.04 -14.54 24.72
N VAL A 71 -17.63 -14.59 23.45
CA VAL A 71 -16.45 -13.88 22.94
C VAL A 71 -16.91 -12.83 21.93
N MET A 72 -16.63 -11.56 22.20
CA MET A 72 -16.99 -10.43 21.34
C MET A 72 -15.78 -9.51 21.18
N GLY A 73 -15.94 -8.47 20.36
CA GLY A 73 -14.90 -7.48 20.11
C GLY A 73 -14.04 -7.75 18.88
N ASN A 74 -13.19 -6.78 18.56
CA ASN A 74 -12.40 -6.72 17.34
C ASN A 74 -11.55 -7.98 17.09
N ASN A 75 -10.90 -8.52 18.12
CA ASN A 75 -10.02 -9.68 17.99
C ASN A 75 -10.78 -10.94 17.56
N SER A 76 -11.98 -11.16 18.11
CA SER A 76 -12.80 -12.32 17.78
C SER A 76 -13.32 -12.24 16.36
N ALA A 77 -13.82 -11.06 15.96
CA ALA A 77 -14.26 -10.82 14.59
C ALA A 77 -13.12 -11.01 13.59
N ALA A 78 -11.92 -10.50 13.87
CA ALA A 78 -10.75 -10.68 13.02
C ALA A 78 -10.38 -12.16 12.83
N THR A 79 -10.43 -12.98 13.90
CA THR A 79 -10.18 -14.43 13.82
C THR A 79 -11.21 -15.13 12.95
N VAL A 80 -12.51 -14.89 13.19
CA VAL A 80 -13.59 -15.48 12.39
C VAL A 80 -13.44 -15.11 10.91
N ALA A 81 -13.16 -13.83 10.62
CA ALA A 81 -12.95 -13.36 9.26
C ALA A 81 -11.73 -14.01 8.60
N LYS A 82 -10.59 -14.07 9.30
CA LYS A 82 -9.36 -14.68 8.76
C LYS A 82 -9.56 -16.14 8.40
N ASP A 83 -10.25 -16.90 9.26
CA ASP A 83 -10.54 -18.30 9.02
C ASP A 83 -11.53 -18.47 7.85
N MET A 84 -12.53 -17.59 7.73
CA MET A 84 -13.44 -17.56 6.58
C MET A 84 -12.70 -17.26 5.27
N LEU A 85 -11.80 -16.27 5.25
CA LEU A 85 -10.98 -15.93 4.08
C LEU A 85 -10.03 -17.06 3.67
N ARG A 86 -9.58 -17.86 4.64
CA ARG A 86 -8.74 -19.04 4.36
C ARG A 86 -9.55 -20.16 3.74
N SER A 87 -10.79 -20.36 4.18
CA SER A 87 -11.63 -21.48 3.77
C SER A 87 -12.43 -21.23 2.49
N PHE A 88 -12.81 -19.98 2.23
CA PHE A 88 -13.63 -19.57 1.10
C PHE A 88 -12.97 -18.43 0.32
N PRO A 89 -13.11 -18.39 -1.02
CA PRO A 89 -12.58 -17.30 -1.83
C PRO A 89 -13.47 -16.05 -1.74
N ILE A 90 -13.69 -15.54 -0.53
CA ILE A 90 -14.51 -14.36 -0.28
C ILE A 90 -13.94 -13.17 -1.04
N LYS A 91 -14.80 -12.41 -1.70
CA LYS A 91 -14.45 -11.22 -2.50
C LYS A 91 -15.07 -9.96 -1.92
N ILE A 92 -16.27 -10.10 -1.38
CA ILE A 92 -16.97 -9.06 -0.63
C ILE A 92 -17.53 -9.65 0.67
N GLY A 93 -17.57 -8.84 1.70
CA GLY A 93 -18.08 -9.19 3.01
C GLY A 93 -19.20 -8.27 3.47
N LEU A 94 -20.04 -8.74 4.38
CA LEU A 94 -20.95 -7.91 5.17
C LEU A 94 -20.73 -8.22 6.64
N MET A 95 -20.67 -7.18 7.47
CA MET A 95 -20.85 -7.32 8.90
C MET A 95 -22.26 -6.87 9.25
N VAL A 96 -23.10 -7.80 9.66
CA VAL A 96 -24.52 -7.55 9.93
C VAL A 96 -24.81 -7.80 11.39
N GLY A 97 -25.41 -6.83 12.06
CA GLY A 97 -25.80 -7.00 13.45
C GLY A 97 -26.54 -5.80 14.01
N VAL A 98 -26.48 -5.63 15.33
CA VAL A 98 -27.11 -4.51 16.02
C VAL A 98 -26.09 -3.48 16.50
N GLY A 99 -26.55 -2.25 16.73
CA GLY A 99 -25.76 -1.14 17.24
C GLY A 99 -26.61 -0.14 18.01
N GLY A 100 -25.95 0.80 18.67
CA GLY A 100 -26.58 1.93 19.35
C GLY A 100 -26.60 3.16 18.46
N GLY A 101 -27.77 3.80 18.31
CA GLY A 101 -27.97 4.94 17.43
C GLY A 101 -27.64 6.27 18.10
N VAL A 102 -27.21 7.25 17.31
CA VAL A 102 -27.05 8.64 17.76
C VAL A 102 -28.12 9.49 17.11
N TRP A 103 -28.96 10.11 17.93
CA TRP A 103 -29.97 11.03 17.45
C TRP A 103 -29.40 12.45 17.29
N SER A 104 -29.82 13.15 16.24
CA SER A 104 -29.60 14.59 16.09
C SER A 104 -30.74 15.23 15.31
N ARG A 105 -30.82 16.57 15.30
CA ARG A 105 -31.81 17.27 14.46
C ARG A 105 -31.63 17.01 12.95
N LYS A 106 -30.45 16.59 12.50
CA LYS A 106 -30.16 16.25 11.10
C LYS A 106 -30.45 14.79 10.79
N VAL A 107 -30.38 13.93 11.80
CA VAL A 107 -30.52 12.47 11.69
C VAL A 107 -31.52 12.03 12.75
N ASP A 108 -32.79 11.93 12.36
CA ASP A 108 -33.88 11.43 13.22
C ASP A 108 -33.74 9.91 13.39
N MET A 109 -32.77 9.50 14.19
CA MET A 109 -32.51 8.08 14.49
C MET A 109 -33.58 7.51 15.41
N ARG A 110 -34.15 6.35 15.06
CA ARG A 110 -35.15 5.62 15.86
C ARG A 110 -34.74 4.18 16.09
N LEU A 111 -35.26 3.56 17.16
CA LEU A 111 -35.07 2.12 17.38
C LEU A 111 -35.75 1.31 16.26
N GLY A 112 -35.04 0.31 15.75
CA GLY A 112 -35.42 -0.46 14.57
C GLY A 112 -34.91 0.09 13.23
N ASP A 113 -34.46 1.35 13.17
CA ASP A 113 -33.80 1.88 11.97
C ASP A 113 -32.51 1.12 11.65
N VAL A 114 -31.99 1.32 10.45
CA VAL A 114 -30.74 0.71 9.97
C VAL A 114 -29.70 1.80 9.71
N VAL A 115 -28.49 1.61 10.20
CA VAL A 115 -27.31 2.40 9.86
C VAL A 115 -26.38 1.57 8.99
N VAL A 116 -25.93 2.16 7.89
CA VAL A 116 -25.02 1.54 6.93
C VAL A 116 -23.75 2.36 6.87
N SER A 117 -22.59 1.71 7.02
CA SER A 117 -21.31 2.42 7.01
C SER A 117 -21.05 3.04 5.64
N GLN A 118 -20.79 4.34 5.62
CA GLN A 118 -20.47 5.06 4.39
C GLN A 118 -19.29 5.99 4.62
N PRO A 119 -18.26 5.97 3.75
CA PRO A 119 -17.18 6.94 3.80
C PRO A 119 -17.71 8.37 3.72
N ASP A 120 -17.34 9.19 4.70
CA ASP A 120 -17.65 10.62 4.75
C ASP A 120 -16.54 11.39 5.46
N GLY A 121 -16.25 12.60 4.96
CA GLY A 121 -15.13 13.42 5.42
C GLY A 121 -13.78 12.69 5.36
N THR A 122 -13.11 12.58 6.52
CA THR A 122 -11.80 11.92 6.67
C THR A 122 -11.90 10.42 7.00
N HIS A 123 -13.11 9.85 7.04
CA HIS A 123 -13.34 8.50 7.55
C HIS A 123 -13.77 7.52 6.46
N GLY A 124 -13.33 6.27 6.59
CA GLY A 124 -13.67 5.17 5.67
C GLY A 124 -15.08 4.60 5.86
N GLY A 125 -15.94 5.21 6.69
CA GLY A 125 -17.26 4.71 7.08
C GLY A 125 -17.28 4.01 8.45
N VAL A 126 -16.11 3.62 8.97
CA VAL A 126 -15.95 3.11 10.34
C VAL A 126 -14.81 3.86 11.01
N VAL A 127 -15.02 4.20 12.28
CA VAL A 127 -14.06 4.91 13.12
C VAL A 127 -13.79 4.08 14.36
N GLN A 128 -12.54 3.64 14.55
CA GLN A 128 -12.16 3.05 15.83
C GLN A 128 -11.98 4.16 16.88
N TRP A 129 -12.98 4.37 17.73
CA TRP A 129 -13.04 5.55 18.61
C TRP A 129 -12.16 5.43 19.85
N ASP A 130 -11.82 4.20 20.25
CA ASP A 130 -11.02 3.89 21.44
C ASP A 130 -9.53 3.63 21.12
N PHE A 131 -9.10 3.82 19.86
CA PHE A 131 -7.73 3.57 19.43
C PHE A 131 -6.92 4.85 19.21
N GLY A 132 -5.86 5.01 20.00
CA GLY A 132 -5.11 6.26 20.03
C GLY A 132 -3.97 6.26 21.02
N LYS A 133 -3.39 7.44 21.22
CA LYS A 133 -2.29 7.68 22.14
C LYS A 133 -2.74 8.62 23.24
N MET A 134 -2.31 8.35 24.47
CA MET A 134 -2.41 9.31 25.55
C MET A 134 -1.28 10.34 25.40
N GLU A 135 -1.63 11.60 25.19
CA GLU A 135 -0.69 12.72 25.16
C GLU A 135 -0.44 13.28 26.58
N LYS A 136 0.57 14.15 26.71
CA LYS A 136 0.89 14.81 27.99
C LYS A 136 -0.34 15.53 28.54
N GLY A 137 -0.63 15.33 29.82
CA GLY A 137 -1.82 15.91 30.47
C GLY A 137 -3.06 15.01 30.46
N GLY A 138 -2.95 13.76 30.00
CA GLY A 138 -4.06 12.79 30.07
C GLY A 138 -5.07 12.93 28.93
N VAL A 139 -4.74 13.69 27.87
CA VAL A 139 -5.61 13.88 26.71
C VAL A 139 -5.43 12.69 25.77
N PHE A 140 -6.51 11.94 25.55
CA PHE A 140 -6.51 10.87 24.56
C PHE A 140 -6.64 11.46 23.15
N LYS A 141 -5.72 11.09 22.25
CA LYS A 141 -5.77 11.47 20.85
C LYS A 141 -5.85 10.23 19.98
N ARG A 142 -6.96 10.10 19.25
CA ARG A 142 -7.15 9.03 18.28
C ARG A 142 -6.07 9.09 17.18
N THR A 143 -5.57 7.94 16.76
CA THR A 143 -4.58 7.84 15.67
C THR A 143 -4.93 6.71 14.71
N GLY A 144 -4.67 6.90 13.42
CA GLY A 144 -4.92 5.88 12.40
C GLY A 144 -6.24 6.08 11.66
N SER A 145 -6.42 5.32 10.59
CA SER A 145 -7.62 5.32 9.76
C SER A 145 -7.87 3.89 9.30
N LEU A 146 -9.11 3.42 9.42
CA LEU A 146 -9.52 2.12 8.89
C LEU A 146 -9.80 2.22 7.38
N ASN A 147 -9.62 1.11 6.68
CA ASN A 147 -10.00 0.99 5.28
C ASN A 147 -11.50 1.26 5.07
N LYS A 148 -11.83 1.62 3.82
CA LYS A 148 -13.21 1.79 3.35
C LYS A 148 -13.75 0.52 2.69
N PRO A 149 -15.08 0.34 2.61
CA PRO A 149 -15.69 -0.77 1.90
C PRO A 149 -15.21 -0.85 0.43
N PRO A 150 -15.16 -2.06 -0.17
CA PRO A 150 -14.84 -2.25 -1.59
C PRO A 150 -15.72 -1.41 -2.52
N ARG A 151 -15.16 -1.02 -3.66
CA ARG A 151 -15.86 -0.19 -4.66
C ARG A 151 -17.17 -0.81 -5.14
N VAL A 152 -17.25 -2.14 -5.27
CA VAL A 152 -18.49 -2.84 -5.65
C VAL A 152 -19.60 -2.61 -4.63
N LEU A 153 -19.29 -2.65 -3.32
CA LEU A 153 -20.27 -2.34 -2.27
C LEU A 153 -20.65 -0.85 -2.28
N LEU A 154 -19.70 0.06 -2.49
CA LEU A 154 -19.98 1.49 -2.56
C LEU A 154 -20.83 1.89 -3.78
N ASN A 155 -20.61 1.24 -4.93
CA ASN A 155 -21.45 1.42 -6.11
C ASN A 155 -22.88 0.91 -5.84
N ALA A 156 -23.00 -0.27 -5.23
CA ALA A 156 -24.30 -0.82 -4.85
C ALA A 156 -25.06 0.08 -3.86
N LEU A 157 -24.35 0.78 -2.96
CA LEU A 157 -24.97 1.79 -2.10
C LEU A 157 -25.49 3.00 -2.87
N GLN A 158 -24.88 3.38 -3.99
CA GLN A 158 -25.44 4.43 -4.84
C GLN A 158 -26.67 3.91 -5.60
N ASP A 159 -26.58 2.71 -6.16
CA ASP A 159 -27.69 2.11 -6.91
C ASP A 159 -28.92 1.89 -6.04
N ILE A 160 -28.75 1.40 -4.81
CA ILE A 160 -29.87 1.20 -3.88
C ILE A 160 -30.52 2.52 -3.46
N LYS A 161 -29.73 3.59 -3.28
CA LYS A 161 -30.27 4.93 -2.98
C LYS A 161 -31.08 5.49 -4.13
N ILE A 162 -30.59 5.29 -5.37
CA ILE A 162 -31.34 5.68 -6.57
C ILE A 162 -32.65 4.91 -6.60
N GLN A 163 -32.63 3.60 -6.37
CA GLN A 163 -33.83 2.77 -6.30
C GLN A 163 -34.80 3.23 -5.20
N HIS A 164 -34.32 3.56 -4.01
CA HIS A 164 -35.16 4.07 -2.92
C HIS A 164 -35.82 5.41 -3.24
N MET A 165 -35.14 6.28 -3.98
CA MET A 165 -35.71 7.55 -4.43
C MET A 165 -36.80 7.36 -5.50
N THR A 166 -36.71 6.31 -6.32
CA THR A 166 -37.64 6.08 -7.44
C THR A 166 -38.78 5.12 -7.13
N GLU A 167 -38.50 4.03 -6.41
CA GLU A 167 -39.39 2.89 -6.17
C GLU A 167 -39.72 2.68 -4.69
N GLY A 168 -38.95 3.26 -3.77
CA GLY A 168 -39.01 2.97 -2.33
C GLY A 168 -38.11 1.79 -1.92
N ASP A 169 -38.00 1.56 -0.61
CA ASP A 169 -37.25 0.43 -0.05
C ASP A 169 -38.11 -0.84 0.12
N LYS A 170 -37.44 -1.98 0.31
CA LYS A 170 -38.10 -3.29 0.45
C LYS A 170 -37.96 -3.89 1.85
N LEU A 171 -37.57 -3.10 2.86
CA LEU A 171 -37.40 -3.61 4.22
C LEU A 171 -38.70 -4.22 4.76
N ALA A 172 -39.81 -3.49 4.64
CA ALA A 172 -41.10 -3.96 5.13
C ALA A 172 -41.54 -5.28 4.46
N GLU A 173 -41.29 -5.41 3.15
CA GLU A 173 -41.60 -6.62 2.38
C GLU A 173 -40.75 -7.81 2.84
N HIS A 174 -39.44 -7.62 3.01
CA HIS A 174 -38.53 -8.65 3.50
C HIS A 174 -38.85 -9.10 4.93
N LEU A 175 -39.17 -8.15 5.82
CA LEU A 175 -39.59 -8.43 7.20
C LEU A 175 -40.90 -9.21 7.25
N LEU A 176 -41.89 -8.82 6.44
CA LEU A 176 -43.16 -9.54 6.35
C LEU A 176 -42.94 -10.97 5.83
N THR A 177 -42.16 -11.12 4.76
CA THR A 177 -41.81 -12.43 4.19
C THR A 177 -41.12 -13.33 5.23
N MET A 178 -40.18 -12.78 6.00
CA MET A 178 -39.52 -13.49 7.09
C MET A 178 -40.54 -13.94 8.15
N ALA A 179 -41.42 -13.05 8.59
CA ALA A 179 -42.43 -13.36 9.61
C ALA A 179 -43.41 -14.45 9.13
N THR A 180 -43.83 -14.40 7.86
CA THR A 180 -44.71 -15.42 7.25
C THR A 180 -44.01 -16.78 7.16
N ASN A 181 -42.76 -16.82 6.70
CA ASN A 181 -42.03 -18.07 6.49
C ASN A 181 -41.47 -18.68 7.79
N ARG A 182 -41.32 -17.87 8.86
CA ARG A 182 -40.78 -18.29 10.15
C ARG A 182 -41.69 -17.83 11.29
N PRO A 183 -42.84 -18.49 11.55
CA PRO A 183 -43.81 -18.05 12.55
C PRO A 183 -43.26 -17.90 13.98
N ARG A 184 -42.26 -18.72 14.36
CA ARG A 184 -41.56 -18.57 15.65
C ARG A 184 -40.77 -17.27 15.75
N MET A 185 -40.17 -16.83 14.65
CA MET A 185 -39.43 -15.56 14.61
C MET A 185 -40.38 -14.37 14.61
N ALA A 186 -41.56 -14.48 14.01
CA ALA A 186 -42.56 -13.40 14.03
C ALA A 186 -42.93 -12.95 15.46
N GLN A 187 -42.88 -13.86 16.44
CA GLN A 187 -43.17 -13.54 17.85
C GLN A 187 -42.04 -12.74 18.52
N THR A 188 -40.78 -12.96 18.13
CA THR A 188 -39.61 -12.39 18.81
C THR A 188 -39.00 -11.22 18.05
N PHE A 189 -39.01 -11.28 16.71
CA PHE A 189 -38.40 -10.31 15.80
C PHE A 189 -39.42 -9.31 15.23
N GLY A 190 -40.59 -9.20 15.85
CA GLY A 190 -41.63 -8.23 15.45
C GLY A 190 -41.32 -6.80 15.93
N TYR A 191 -41.97 -5.82 15.30
CA TYR A 191 -41.87 -4.42 15.73
C TYR A 191 -42.36 -4.27 17.17
N GLN A 192 -41.62 -3.50 17.97
CA GLN A 192 -41.83 -3.43 19.43
C GLN A 192 -42.80 -2.31 19.87
N GLY A 193 -43.38 -1.53 18.94
CA GLY A 193 -44.27 -0.43 19.25
C GLY A 193 -43.55 0.92 19.39
N ALA A 194 -44.20 2.00 18.95
CA ALA A 194 -43.60 3.34 18.95
C ALA A 194 -43.48 3.92 20.37
N GLU A 195 -44.35 3.49 21.27
CA GLU A 195 -44.35 3.81 22.71
C GLU A 195 -43.11 3.27 23.44
N HIS A 196 -42.45 2.26 22.87
CA HIS A 196 -41.24 1.66 23.42
C HIS A 196 -39.95 2.20 22.77
N ASP A 197 -40.07 3.19 21.87
CA ASP A 197 -38.95 3.96 21.34
C ASP A 197 -38.74 5.24 22.15
N GLN A 198 -38.06 5.11 23.29
CA GLN A 198 -37.78 6.19 24.22
C GLN A 198 -36.32 6.62 24.13
N LEU A 199 -36.08 7.88 23.73
CA LEU A 199 -34.77 8.53 23.80
C LEU A 199 -34.78 9.46 25.00
N PHE A 200 -33.93 9.22 25.99
CA PHE A 200 -33.77 10.09 27.14
C PHE A 200 -32.72 11.17 26.90
N GLU A 201 -32.79 12.25 27.67
CA GLU A 201 -31.73 13.27 27.70
C GLU A 201 -30.36 12.64 28.00
N ALA A 202 -29.31 13.08 27.29
CA ALA A 202 -27.97 12.52 27.41
C ALA A 202 -27.35 12.59 28.82
N THR A 203 -27.85 13.51 29.65
CA THR A 203 -27.41 13.75 31.04
C THR A 203 -28.26 13.02 32.08
N TYR A 204 -29.32 12.33 31.68
CA TYR A 204 -30.12 11.50 32.56
C TYR A 204 -29.54 10.09 32.54
N ASP A 205 -29.22 9.55 33.71
CA ASP A 205 -28.73 8.19 33.83
C ASP A 205 -29.84 7.25 34.31
N HIS A 206 -29.85 6.05 33.72
CA HIS A 206 -30.76 4.98 34.11
C HIS A 206 -30.58 4.63 35.59
N GLU A 207 -31.67 4.70 36.36
CA GLU A 207 -31.61 4.56 37.82
C GLU A 207 -31.46 3.09 38.27
N ARG A 208 -32.42 2.21 37.91
CA ARG A 208 -32.47 0.79 38.30
C ARG A 208 -33.29 -0.06 37.33
N GLY A 209 -33.06 -1.38 37.33
CA GLY A 209 -33.82 -2.36 36.54
C GLY A 209 -33.23 -2.64 35.15
N ASP A 210 -33.79 -3.63 34.46
CA ASP A 210 -33.35 -4.05 33.11
C ASP A 210 -34.14 -3.35 31.98
N THR A 211 -35.16 -2.56 32.32
CA THR A 211 -36.05 -1.81 31.41
C THR A 211 -36.18 -0.36 31.87
N CYS A 212 -36.69 0.51 30.99
CA CYS A 212 -36.92 1.93 31.29
C CYS A 212 -38.33 2.22 31.81
N ASP A 213 -39.05 1.21 32.28
CA ASP A 213 -40.45 1.36 32.73
C ASP A 213 -40.55 2.22 34.02
N GLU A 214 -39.47 2.27 34.80
CA GLU A 214 -39.34 3.09 36.03
C GLU A 214 -38.61 4.42 35.81
N CYS A 215 -38.19 4.72 34.57
CA CYS A 215 -37.50 5.97 34.25
C CYS A 215 -38.45 7.17 34.20
N ASP A 216 -37.92 8.33 34.58
CA ASP A 216 -38.65 9.60 34.54
C ASP A 216 -39.04 9.98 33.10
N GLN A 217 -40.34 9.91 32.80
CA GLN A 217 -40.88 10.19 31.48
C GLN A 217 -40.75 11.66 31.07
N ASP A 218 -40.59 12.57 32.04
CA ASP A 218 -40.37 14.00 31.75
C ASP A 218 -38.96 14.25 31.17
N ARG A 219 -38.05 13.27 31.27
CA ARG A 219 -36.69 13.31 30.70
C ARG A 219 -36.60 12.70 29.31
N VAL A 220 -37.72 12.27 28.72
CA VAL A 220 -37.77 11.76 27.34
C VAL A 220 -37.69 12.95 26.38
N VAL A 221 -36.75 12.88 25.43
CA VAL A 221 -36.55 13.91 24.41
C VAL A 221 -37.75 13.95 23.47
N GLU A 222 -38.42 15.09 23.41
CA GLU A 222 -39.49 15.33 22.45
C GLU A 222 -38.91 15.48 21.03
N ARG A 223 -39.29 14.57 20.12
CA ARG A 223 -38.78 14.52 18.75
C ARG A 223 -39.87 14.93 17.76
N LEU A 224 -39.96 16.23 17.47
CA LEU A 224 -40.93 16.83 16.54
C LEU A 224 -40.35 17.11 15.14
N PRO A 225 -41.13 16.89 14.06
CA PRO A 225 -42.45 16.26 14.04
C PRO A 225 -42.37 14.75 14.31
N ALA A 226 -43.42 14.17 14.89
CA ALA A 226 -43.53 12.73 15.03
C ALA A 226 -43.56 12.03 13.66
N ARG A 227 -42.98 10.84 13.57
CA ARG A 227 -43.09 10.01 12.35
C ARG A 227 -44.56 9.66 12.11
N THR A 228 -44.98 9.72 10.86
CA THR A 228 -46.35 9.41 10.42
C THR A 228 -46.60 7.92 10.23
N ASP A 229 -45.56 7.10 10.26
CA ASP A 229 -45.60 5.65 10.09
C ASP A 229 -44.56 4.95 10.99
N SER A 230 -44.64 3.62 11.05
CA SER A 230 -43.78 2.76 11.84
C SER A 230 -42.69 2.06 11.01
N ALA A 231 -42.47 2.46 9.75
CA ALA A 231 -41.49 1.79 8.90
C ALA A 231 -40.06 2.19 9.31
N PRO A 232 -39.13 1.23 9.39
CA PRO A 232 -37.73 1.53 9.69
C PRO A 232 -37.13 2.41 8.57
N ARG A 233 -36.23 3.31 8.93
CA ARG A 233 -35.49 4.15 7.98
C ARG A 233 -34.04 3.72 7.88
N ILE A 234 -33.42 4.00 6.73
CA ILE A 234 -32.03 3.66 6.44
C ILE A 234 -31.21 4.95 6.49
N HIS A 235 -30.15 4.94 7.29
CA HIS A 235 -29.23 6.06 7.46
C HIS A 235 -27.84 5.65 7.01
N TYR A 236 -27.14 6.54 6.32
CA TYR A 236 -25.80 6.29 5.80
C TYR A 236 -24.82 7.25 6.45
N GLY A 237 -23.77 6.74 7.08
CA GLY A 237 -22.79 7.59 7.76
C GLY A 237 -21.68 6.79 8.44
N ASN A 238 -20.85 7.50 9.21
CA ASN A 238 -19.76 6.88 9.94
C ASN A 238 -20.29 6.12 11.17
N ILE A 239 -19.72 4.94 11.41
CA ILE A 239 -20.02 4.09 12.57
C ILE A 239 -18.79 4.07 13.49
N ALA A 240 -18.97 4.38 14.76
CA ALA A 240 -17.96 4.21 15.79
C ALA A 240 -17.87 2.74 16.22
N SER A 241 -16.66 2.20 16.19
CA SER A 241 -16.32 0.83 16.59
C SER A 241 -15.31 0.84 17.74
N GLY A 242 -15.47 -0.02 18.74
CA GLY A 242 -14.51 -0.11 19.84
C GLY A 242 -14.70 -1.37 20.68
N ASN A 243 -13.71 -1.71 21.50
CA ASN A 243 -13.80 -2.85 22.41
C ASN A 243 -14.64 -2.54 23.65
N GLU A 244 -14.91 -1.26 23.94
CA GLU A 244 -15.74 -0.81 25.05
C GLU A 244 -17.20 -0.62 24.63
N VAL A 245 -18.13 -1.06 25.48
CA VAL A 245 -19.57 -0.80 25.29
C VAL A 245 -19.85 0.66 25.65
N MET A 246 -20.36 1.45 24.70
CA MET A 246 -20.83 2.80 25.00
C MET A 246 -22.13 2.77 25.80
N LYS A 247 -22.08 3.23 27.06
CA LYS A 247 -23.22 3.32 28.00
C LYS A 247 -23.36 4.69 28.66
N HIS A 248 -22.78 5.74 28.07
CA HIS A 248 -22.75 7.07 28.68
C HIS A 248 -23.13 8.14 27.65
N GLY A 249 -24.35 8.68 27.78
CA GLY A 249 -24.97 9.55 26.78
C GLY A 249 -24.15 10.81 26.45
N VAL A 250 -23.58 11.46 27.47
CA VAL A 250 -22.72 12.64 27.26
C VAL A 250 -21.43 12.29 26.49
N THR A 251 -20.84 11.13 26.77
CA THR A 251 -19.62 10.69 26.06
C THR A 251 -19.94 10.32 24.62
N ARG A 252 -21.06 9.63 24.39
CA ARG A 252 -21.59 9.33 23.06
C ARG A 252 -21.75 10.61 22.24
N ASP A 253 -22.44 11.63 22.77
CA ASP A 253 -22.69 12.88 22.05
C ASP A 253 -21.40 13.63 21.72
N ARG A 254 -20.45 13.64 22.66
CA ARG A 254 -19.12 14.23 22.44
C ARG A 254 -18.38 13.54 21.28
N ILE A 255 -18.28 12.21 21.30
CA ILE A 255 -17.61 11.44 20.24
C ILE A 255 -18.35 11.59 18.91
N ALA A 256 -19.68 11.55 18.93
CA ALA A 256 -20.49 11.76 17.74
C ALA A 256 -20.26 13.12 17.09
N SER A 257 -20.13 14.18 17.89
CA SER A 257 -19.82 15.50 17.39
C SER A 257 -18.38 15.63 16.88
N GLU A 258 -17.41 15.02 17.56
CA GLU A 258 -15.98 15.10 17.21
C GLU A 258 -15.66 14.29 15.94
N GLU A 259 -16.22 13.08 15.83
CA GLU A 259 -15.86 12.12 14.77
C GLU A 259 -16.92 12.03 13.65
N GLY A 260 -18.06 12.71 13.81
CA GLY A 260 -19.16 12.68 12.84
C GLY A 260 -19.81 11.30 12.71
N VAL A 261 -19.89 10.54 13.80
CA VAL A 261 -20.49 9.20 13.82
C VAL A 261 -21.97 9.25 14.20
N ILE A 262 -22.75 8.32 13.65
CA ILE A 262 -24.21 8.22 13.89
C ILE A 262 -24.64 6.90 14.55
N CYS A 263 -23.69 5.99 14.78
CA CYS A 263 -23.92 4.67 15.37
C CYS A 263 -22.67 4.21 16.14
N PHE A 264 -22.88 3.45 17.21
CA PHE A 264 -21.84 2.76 17.98
C PHE A 264 -22.04 1.23 17.93
N GLU A 265 -20.96 0.50 17.68
CA GLU A 265 -20.90 -0.97 17.72
C GLU A 265 -19.50 -1.43 18.15
N MET A 266 -19.23 -2.75 18.21
CA MET A 266 -18.08 -3.28 18.95
C MET A 266 -17.09 -4.18 18.20
N GLU A 267 -17.31 -4.51 16.92
CA GLU A 267 -16.41 -5.46 16.26
C GLU A 267 -15.94 -5.08 14.84
N ALA A 268 -16.55 -4.08 14.19
CA ALA A 268 -16.21 -3.77 12.81
C ALA A 268 -14.76 -3.29 12.63
N ALA A 269 -14.16 -2.61 13.60
CA ALA A 269 -12.77 -2.17 13.52
C ALA A 269 -11.79 -3.34 13.34
N GLY A 270 -12.09 -4.52 13.90
CA GLY A 270 -11.30 -5.73 13.68
C GLY A 270 -11.36 -6.28 12.25
N LEU A 271 -12.38 -5.89 11.48
CA LEU A 271 -12.63 -6.40 10.13
C LEU A 271 -12.11 -5.47 9.04
N MET A 272 -12.32 -4.16 9.17
CA MET A 272 -12.22 -3.22 8.05
C MET A 272 -10.89 -3.29 7.28
N ASP A 273 -9.77 -3.55 7.95
CA ASP A 273 -8.46 -3.57 7.29
C ASP A 273 -8.13 -4.88 6.56
N SER A 274 -8.79 -5.98 6.90
CA SER A 274 -8.43 -7.33 6.44
C SER A 274 -9.57 -8.09 5.75
N PHE A 275 -10.82 -7.76 6.06
CA PHE A 275 -12.02 -8.34 5.48
C PHE A 275 -12.74 -7.26 4.64
N PRO A 276 -12.96 -7.49 3.33
CA PRO A 276 -13.46 -6.47 2.41
C PRO A 276 -14.97 -6.25 2.60
N CYS A 277 -15.37 -5.64 3.72
CA CYS A 277 -16.77 -5.58 4.12
C CYS A 277 -17.39 -4.18 4.19
N LEU A 278 -18.72 -4.21 4.13
CA LEU A 278 -19.60 -3.13 4.54
C LEU A 278 -20.25 -3.49 5.88
N VAL A 279 -20.49 -2.49 6.74
CA VAL A 279 -21.08 -2.69 8.06
C VAL A 279 -22.54 -2.21 8.05
N ILE A 280 -23.44 -3.06 8.53
CA ILE A 280 -24.88 -2.82 8.56
C ILE A 280 -25.36 -3.08 9.99
N ARG A 281 -25.88 -2.04 10.65
CA ARG A 281 -26.33 -2.09 12.05
C ARG A 281 -27.79 -1.71 12.16
N GLY A 282 -28.61 -2.62 12.69
CA GLY A 282 -29.94 -2.29 13.16
C GLY A 282 -29.85 -1.63 14.53
N ILE A 283 -30.61 -0.58 14.74
CA ILE A 283 -30.53 0.22 15.96
C ILE A 283 -31.37 -0.39 17.07
N CYS A 284 -30.73 -0.89 18.13
CA CYS A 284 -31.39 -1.55 19.26
C CYS A 284 -31.39 -0.76 20.56
N ASP A 285 -30.57 0.30 20.64
CA ASP A 285 -30.48 1.23 21.77
C ASP A 285 -29.92 2.58 21.30
N TYR A 286 -29.73 3.53 22.22
CA TYR A 286 -29.16 4.85 21.93
C TYR A 286 -27.73 5.03 22.44
N ALA A 287 -26.97 3.94 22.65
CA ALA A 287 -25.60 3.98 23.16
C ALA A 287 -25.44 4.79 24.46
N ASP A 288 -26.36 4.61 25.41
CA ASP A 288 -26.34 5.23 26.73
C ASP A 288 -26.71 4.24 27.84
N SER A 289 -26.95 4.76 29.04
CA SER A 289 -27.25 3.96 30.24
C SER A 289 -28.62 3.29 30.17
N HIS A 290 -29.53 3.69 29.26
CA HIS A 290 -30.88 3.14 29.08
C HIS A 290 -30.94 1.92 28.14
N LYS A 291 -29.77 1.44 27.69
CA LYS A 291 -29.65 0.26 26.84
C LYS A 291 -30.36 -0.97 27.43
N ASN A 292 -31.29 -1.54 26.68
CA ASN A 292 -31.99 -2.78 27.01
C ASN A 292 -32.06 -3.74 25.81
N LYS A 293 -32.58 -4.97 26.02
CA LYS A 293 -32.59 -6.02 24.99
C LYS A 293 -33.86 -6.11 24.16
N ARG A 294 -34.88 -5.28 24.45
CA ARG A 294 -36.23 -5.39 23.84
C ARG A 294 -36.18 -5.28 22.32
N TRP A 295 -35.42 -4.32 21.80
CA TRP A 295 -35.33 -4.02 20.38
C TRP A 295 -34.30 -4.87 19.62
N GLN A 296 -33.42 -5.60 20.30
CA GLN A 296 -32.33 -6.33 19.64
C GLN A 296 -32.80 -7.31 18.56
N PRO A 297 -33.85 -8.14 18.77
CA PRO A 297 -34.31 -9.03 17.71
C PRO A 297 -34.85 -8.27 16.50
N TYR A 298 -35.71 -7.26 16.70
CA TYR A 298 -36.28 -6.48 15.60
C TYR A 298 -35.19 -5.74 14.82
N ALA A 299 -34.25 -5.10 15.52
CA ALA A 299 -33.10 -4.43 14.93
C ALA A 299 -32.22 -5.40 14.12
N ALA A 300 -31.96 -6.61 14.63
CA ALA A 300 -31.25 -7.64 13.88
C ALA A 300 -31.99 -8.02 12.57
N ALA A 301 -33.31 -8.11 12.61
CA ALA A 301 -34.13 -8.39 11.43
C ALA A 301 -34.08 -7.26 10.40
N THR A 302 -34.13 -5.99 10.83
CA THR A 302 -34.09 -4.84 9.91
C THR A 302 -32.72 -4.73 9.24
N ALA A 303 -31.64 -4.96 9.99
CA ALA A 303 -30.27 -5.04 9.44
C ALA A 303 -30.13 -6.17 8.41
N ALA A 304 -30.64 -7.37 8.73
CA ALA A 304 -30.60 -8.51 7.82
C ALA A 304 -31.46 -8.29 6.57
N ALA A 305 -32.62 -7.64 6.71
CA ALA A 305 -33.47 -7.27 5.58
C ALA A 305 -32.76 -6.31 4.62
N PHE A 306 -32.06 -5.28 5.14
CA PHE A 306 -31.25 -4.40 4.31
C PHE A 306 -30.09 -5.14 3.63
N ALA A 307 -29.41 -6.06 4.35
CA ALA A 307 -28.36 -6.89 3.76
C ALA A 307 -28.86 -7.73 2.58
N LYS A 308 -30.08 -8.28 2.69
CA LYS A 308 -30.75 -8.99 1.60
C LYS A 308 -31.00 -8.09 0.39
N GLU A 309 -31.55 -6.91 0.63
CA GLU A 309 -31.85 -5.93 -0.41
C GLU A 309 -30.57 -5.47 -1.15
N LEU A 310 -29.51 -5.18 -0.39
CA LEU A 310 -28.20 -4.79 -0.92
C LEU A 310 -27.58 -5.88 -1.82
N LEU A 311 -27.62 -7.15 -1.40
CA LEU A 311 -27.13 -8.25 -2.23
C LEU A 311 -27.99 -8.46 -3.49
N GLY A 312 -29.26 -8.07 -3.45
CA GLY A 312 -30.17 -8.12 -4.59
C GLY A 312 -29.80 -7.15 -5.72
N VAL A 313 -29.19 -6.01 -5.41
CA VAL A 313 -28.76 -5.01 -6.42
C VAL A 313 -27.36 -5.31 -6.98
N ILE A 314 -26.50 -6.01 -6.23
CA ILE A 314 -25.13 -6.32 -6.65
C ILE A 314 -25.13 -7.33 -7.79
N ASN A 315 -24.46 -6.99 -8.90
CA ASN A 315 -24.27 -7.91 -10.02
C ASN A 315 -23.30 -9.05 -9.65
N LYS A 316 -23.74 -10.30 -9.83
CA LYS A 316 -22.92 -11.50 -9.62
C LYS A 316 -21.64 -11.48 -10.45
N GLN A 317 -21.70 -11.06 -11.72
CA GLN A 317 -20.54 -11.05 -12.60
C GLN A 317 -19.46 -10.08 -12.10
N GLU A 318 -19.84 -8.91 -11.59
CA GLU A 318 -18.90 -7.95 -11.02
C GLU A 318 -18.18 -8.53 -9.79
N VAL A 319 -18.89 -9.29 -8.96
CA VAL A 319 -18.28 -10.01 -7.83
C VAL A 319 -17.38 -11.13 -8.35
N ASP A 320 -17.80 -11.90 -9.35
CA ASP A 320 -17.01 -12.99 -9.92
C ASP A 320 -15.73 -12.52 -10.61
N GLU A 321 -15.70 -11.30 -11.15
CA GLU A 321 -14.52 -10.67 -11.74
C GLU A 321 -13.52 -10.13 -10.70
N LEU A 322 -13.95 -9.91 -9.45
CA LEU A 322 -13.02 -9.56 -8.37
C LEU A 322 -12.09 -10.75 -8.08
N GLY A 323 -10.82 -10.45 -7.79
CA GLY A 323 -9.94 -11.43 -7.14
C GLY A 323 -10.42 -11.75 -5.72
N PRO A 324 -10.07 -12.92 -5.15
CA PRO A 324 -10.32 -13.19 -3.74
C PRO A 324 -9.67 -12.10 -2.87
N ALA A 325 -10.28 -11.83 -1.72
CA ALA A 325 -9.72 -10.93 -0.71
C ALA A 325 -8.31 -11.41 -0.37
N LYS A 326 -7.30 -10.60 -0.70
CA LYS A 326 -5.90 -10.99 -0.50
C LYS A 326 -5.66 -11.26 0.96
N SER A 327 -5.14 -12.46 1.27
CA SER A 327 -4.79 -12.84 2.63
C SER A 327 -3.89 -11.78 3.27
N ALA A 328 -4.39 -11.10 4.30
CA ALA A 328 -3.60 -10.18 5.10
C ALA A 328 -2.37 -10.87 5.74
N ARG A 329 -2.35 -12.21 5.75
CA ARG A 329 -1.25 -13.04 6.23
C ARG A 329 0.09 -12.59 5.65
N TYR A 330 0.23 -12.46 4.33
CA TYR A 330 1.51 -12.16 3.69
C TYR A 330 1.74 -10.68 3.43
N ARG A 331 0.93 -9.79 4.04
CA ARG A 331 1.03 -8.36 3.78
C ARG A 331 2.22 -7.76 4.51
N THR A 332 3.11 -7.09 3.78
CA THR A 332 4.23 -6.34 4.35
C THR A 332 4.08 -4.84 4.10
N VAL A 333 4.73 -4.04 4.93
CA VAL A 333 4.80 -2.59 4.73
C VAL A 333 5.65 -2.30 3.48
N PHE A 334 5.06 -1.62 2.51
CA PHE A 334 5.79 -1.14 1.34
C PHE A 334 6.82 -0.09 1.77
N SER A 335 8.08 -0.31 1.37
CA SER A 335 9.17 0.61 1.64
C SER A 335 10.11 0.66 0.44
N LEU A 336 10.50 1.87 0.07
CA LEU A 336 11.59 2.18 -0.85
C LEU A 336 12.79 2.78 -0.10
N GLU A 337 12.87 2.55 1.21
CA GLU A 337 14.01 2.95 2.03
C GLU A 337 15.31 2.36 1.47
N GLY A 338 16.33 3.20 1.32
CA GLY A 338 17.60 2.78 0.71
C GLY A 338 17.62 2.77 -0.83
N VAL A 339 16.52 3.14 -1.50
CA VAL A 339 16.42 3.17 -2.96
C VAL A 339 16.63 4.61 -3.49
N PRO A 340 17.55 4.83 -4.45
CA PRO A 340 17.67 6.12 -5.14
C PRO A 340 16.43 6.37 -5.99
N SER A 341 15.68 7.44 -5.68
CA SER A 341 14.49 7.83 -6.44
C SER A 341 14.47 9.33 -6.69
N THR A 342 13.91 9.72 -7.82
CA THR A 342 13.69 11.13 -8.18
C THR A 342 12.20 11.48 -8.13
N ASP A 343 11.90 12.71 -7.72
CA ASP A 343 10.54 13.28 -7.79
C ASP A 343 10.23 13.83 -9.19
N LYS A 344 11.25 13.97 -10.05
CA LYS A 344 11.17 14.51 -11.42
C LYS A 344 11.12 13.40 -12.49
N PHE A 345 10.26 12.41 -12.28
CA PHE A 345 10.11 11.28 -13.20
C PHE A 345 9.22 11.63 -14.40
N VAL A 346 9.67 11.28 -15.61
CA VAL A 346 8.88 11.40 -16.84
C VAL A 346 8.54 10.00 -17.36
N ASP A 347 7.26 9.79 -17.65
CA ASP A 347 6.72 8.47 -17.93
C ASP A 347 7.21 7.87 -19.27
N ARG A 348 7.31 6.54 -19.28
CA ARG A 348 7.56 5.70 -20.45
C ARG A 348 6.35 4.78 -20.65
N PRO A 349 5.25 5.28 -21.24
CA PRO A 349 3.96 4.59 -21.20
C PRO A 349 3.96 3.22 -21.87
N LEU A 350 4.73 3.03 -22.96
CA LEU A 350 4.84 1.74 -23.63
C LEU A 350 5.60 0.71 -22.77
N ASP A 351 6.70 1.14 -22.15
CA ASP A 351 7.50 0.30 -21.27
C ASP A 351 6.72 -0.05 -19.99
N MET A 352 6.05 0.94 -19.39
CA MET A 352 5.20 0.74 -18.20
C MET A 352 4.05 -0.21 -18.49
N LYS A 353 3.34 -0.04 -19.61
CA LYS A 353 2.26 -0.93 -20.02
C LYS A 353 2.74 -2.38 -20.22
N THR A 354 3.97 -2.55 -20.70
CA THR A 354 4.59 -3.87 -20.83
C THR A 354 4.86 -4.49 -19.46
N LEU A 355 5.39 -3.72 -18.50
CA LEU A 355 5.56 -4.18 -17.13
C LEU A 355 4.22 -4.56 -16.49
N GLU A 356 3.20 -3.71 -16.62
CA GLU A 356 1.84 -3.95 -16.11
C GLU A 356 1.22 -5.23 -16.69
N GLY A 357 1.35 -5.43 -18.00
CA GLY A 357 0.79 -6.59 -18.70
C GLY A 357 1.40 -7.92 -18.26
N VAL A 358 2.65 -7.92 -17.79
CA VAL A 358 3.36 -9.14 -17.38
C VAL A 358 3.36 -9.34 -15.86
N LEU A 359 3.68 -8.32 -15.08
CA LEU A 359 3.99 -8.44 -13.65
C LEU A 359 2.77 -8.30 -12.73
N LEU A 360 1.66 -7.69 -13.18
CA LEU A 360 0.49 -7.57 -12.30
C LEU A 360 -0.10 -8.96 -12.00
N PRO A 361 -0.54 -9.22 -10.76
CA PRO A 361 -1.23 -10.46 -10.42
C PRO A 361 -2.48 -10.65 -11.29
N GLN A 362 -2.67 -11.87 -11.80
CA GLN A 362 -3.80 -12.21 -12.68
C GLN A 362 -4.48 -13.45 -12.11
N SER A 363 -5.77 -13.37 -11.82
CA SER A 363 -6.55 -14.44 -11.18
C SER A 363 -6.59 -15.76 -11.95
N GLN A 364 -6.26 -15.74 -13.25
CA GLN A 364 -6.33 -16.90 -14.15
C GLN A 364 -4.98 -17.58 -14.39
N ASN A 365 -3.85 -16.92 -14.10
CA ASN A 365 -2.52 -17.45 -14.36
C ASN A 365 -1.60 -17.20 -13.17
N MET A 366 -1.41 -18.27 -12.40
CA MET A 366 -0.63 -18.26 -11.17
C MET A 366 0.87 -18.48 -11.41
N ARG A 367 1.31 -18.71 -12.66
CA ARG A 367 2.73 -18.97 -12.98
C ARG A 367 3.63 -17.82 -12.56
N GLN A 368 4.89 -18.16 -12.22
CA GLN A 368 5.88 -17.16 -11.85
C GLN A 368 6.19 -16.23 -13.04
N LYS A 369 6.05 -14.93 -12.81
CA LYS A 369 6.26 -13.89 -13.82
C LYS A 369 7.64 -13.29 -13.64
N LYS A 370 8.45 -13.24 -14.69
CA LYS A 370 9.79 -12.64 -14.66
C LYS A 370 9.92 -11.66 -15.80
N VAL A 371 10.35 -10.43 -15.50
CA VAL A 371 10.76 -9.45 -16.50
C VAL A 371 12.22 -9.09 -16.26
N VAL A 372 13.01 -9.10 -17.33
CA VAL A 372 14.40 -8.65 -17.33
C VAL A 372 14.47 -7.32 -18.07
N LEU A 373 14.55 -6.25 -17.29
CA LEU A 373 14.70 -4.89 -17.76
C LEU A 373 16.19 -4.59 -17.98
N TYR A 374 16.64 -4.58 -19.23
CA TYR A 374 18.05 -4.35 -19.55
C TYR A 374 18.27 -3.14 -20.46
N GLY A 375 19.50 -2.66 -20.51
CA GLY A 375 19.88 -1.50 -21.32
C GLY A 375 21.10 -0.78 -20.75
N LEU A 376 21.60 0.20 -21.48
CA LEU A 376 22.80 0.96 -21.09
C LEU A 376 22.61 1.70 -19.76
N GLY A 377 23.73 2.05 -19.11
CA GLY A 377 23.70 2.85 -17.88
C GLY A 377 23.06 4.21 -18.12
N GLY A 378 22.25 4.71 -17.17
CA GLY A 378 21.61 6.03 -17.30
C GLY A 378 20.33 6.05 -18.14
N MET A 379 19.86 4.90 -18.65
CA MET A 379 18.60 4.78 -19.41
C MET A 379 17.33 4.85 -18.55
N GLY A 380 17.44 4.93 -17.21
CA GLY A 380 16.28 5.05 -16.32
C GLY A 380 15.64 3.73 -15.89
N LYS A 381 16.34 2.58 -16.04
CA LYS A 381 15.83 1.26 -15.61
C LYS A 381 15.36 1.24 -14.16
N THR A 382 16.22 1.70 -13.25
CA THR A 382 15.91 1.79 -11.81
C THR A 382 14.71 2.70 -11.55
N GLN A 383 14.63 3.85 -12.20
CA GLN A 383 13.51 4.78 -12.02
C GLN A 383 12.18 4.22 -12.55
N LEU A 384 12.20 3.50 -13.68
CA LEU A 384 11.01 2.81 -14.20
C LEU A 384 10.53 1.71 -13.23
N ALA A 385 11.45 0.94 -12.66
CA ALA A 385 11.14 -0.08 -11.66
C ALA A 385 10.60 0.52 -10.35
N VAL A 386 11.19 1.63 -9.88
CA VAL A 386 10.68 2.40 -8.73
C VAL A 386 9.26 2.86 -8.97
N GLU A 387 8.99 3.45 -10.14
CA GLU A 387 7.67 3.99 -10.45
C GLU A 387 6.63 2.88 -10.59
N PHE A 388 6.96 1.75 -11.21
CA PHE A 388 6.11 0.57 -11.25
C PHE A 388 5.75 0.09 -9.83
N ALA A 389 6.74 -0.05 -8.95
CA ALA A 389 6.52 -0.45 -7.56
C ALA A 389 5.61 0.55 -6.83
N ARG A 390 5.88 1.84 -6.96
CA ARG A 390 5.11 2.92 -6.32
C ARG A 390 3.65 2.89 -6.76
N ARG A 391 3.37 2.78 -8.05
CA ARG A 391 2.01 2.74 -8.62
C ARG A 391 1.24 1.48 -8.21
N HIS A 392 1.91 0.33 -8.13
CA HIS A 392 1.23 -0.96 -8.05
C HIS A 392 1.45 -1.73 -6.75
N HIS A 393 2.20 -1.22 -5.76
CA HIS A 393 2.48 -1.95 -4.52
C HIS A 393 1.24 -2.50 -3.80
N ARG A 394 0.10 -1.79 -3.85
CA ARG A 394 -1.17 -2.24 -3.24
C ARG A 394 -1.79 -3.46 -3.93
N GLN A 395 -1.36 -3.74 -5.16
CA GLN A 395 -1.76 -4.93 -5.90
C GLN A 395 -0.90 -6.14 -5.55
N PHE A 396 0.15 -6.01 -4.74
CA PHE A 396 0.92 -7.15 -4.25
C PHE A 396 0.66 -7.34 -2.76
N THR A 397 0.81 -8.57 -2.24
CA THR A 397 0.83 -8.81 -0.79
C THR A 397 2.11 -8.22 -0.21
N SER A 398 3.23 -8.40 -0.90
CA SER A 398 4.53 -7.91 -0.47
C SER A 398 5.37 -7.40 -1.63
N VAL A 399 6.16 -6.36 -1.38
CA VAL A 399 7.12 -5.82 -2.36
C VAL A 399 8.49 -5.64 -1.70
N PHE A 400 9.49 -6.31 -2.25
CA PHE A 400 10.87 -6.25 -1.76
C PHE A 400 11.82 -5.74 -2.84
N TRP A 401 12.61 -4.74 -2.48
CA TRP A 401 13.69 -4.21 -3.31
C TRP A 401 15.02 -4.78 -2.85
N LEU A 402 15.76 -5.39 -3.77
CA LEU A 402 16.98 -6.15 -3.50
C LEU A 402 18.16 -5.56 -4.30
N ASP A 403 19.28 -5.30 -3.62
CA ASP A 403 20.46 -4.63 -4.19
C ASP A 403 21.45 -5.64 -4.78
N GLY A 404 21.49 -5.70 -6.11
CA GLY A 404 22.21 -6.68 -6.89
C GLY A 404 23.67 -6.34 -7.23
N ARG A 405 24.24 -5.27 -6.70
CA ARG A 405 25.58 -4.81 -7.11
C ARG A 405 26.71 -5.77 -6.72
N SER A 406 26.55 -6.50 -5.62
CA SER A 406 27.45 -7.56 -5.16
C SER A 406 26.67 -8.61 -4.36
N GLU A 407 27.27 -9.78 -4.16
CA GLU A 407 26.64 -10.86 -3.39
C GLU A 407 26.33 -10.44 -1.93
N ASP A 408 27.27 -9.75 -1.28
CA ASP A 408 27.09 -9.29 0.10
C ASP A 408 25.97 -8.25 0.23
N ARG A 409 25.88 -7.30 -0.72
CA ARG A 409 24.80 -6.31 -0.74
C ARG A 409 23.44 -6.96 -0.98
N LEU A 410 23.39 -7.98 -1.83
CA LEU A 410 22.17 -8.73 -2.08
C LEU A 410 21.71 -9.43 -0.79
N LYS A 411 22.60 -10.15 -0.10
CA LYS A 411 22.30 -10.79 1.18
C LYS A 411 21.83 -9.79 2.24
N GLN A 412 22.51 -8.64 2.36
CA GLN A 412 22.11 -7.60 3.30
C GLN A 412 20.73 -7.02 2.99
N SER A 413 20.42 -6.79 1.70
CA SER A 413 19.10 -6.29 1.28
C SER A 413 17.98 -7.32 1.51
N ILE A 414 18.27 -8.62 1.36
CA ILE A 414 17.36 -9.71 1.72
C ILE A 414 17.13 -9.73 3.23
N ALA A 415 18.17 -9.53 4.04
CA ALA A 415 18.01 -9.47 5.48
C ALA A 415 17.19 -8.25 5.96
N ASN A 416 17.36 -7.11 5.31
CA ASN A 416 16.52 -5.94 5.55
C ASN A 416 15.06 -6.22 5.15
N ALA A 417 14.83 -6.91 4.03
CA ALA A 417 13.50 -7.37 3.63
C ALA A 417 12.88 -8.36 4.64
N ALA A 418 13.66 -9.31 5.16
CA ALA A 418 13.21 -10.29 6.14
C ALA A 418 12.69 -9.64 7.43
N SER A 419 13.27 -8.51 7.85
CA SER A 419 12.78 -7.75 9.02
C SER A 419 11.34 -7.23 8.88
N ARG A 420 10.85 -7.09 7.64
CA ARG A 420 9.48 -6.63 7.33
C ARG A 420 8.47 -7.77 7.25
N VAL A 421 8.92 -9.03 7.23
CA VAL A 421 8.01 -10.19 7.25
C VAL A 421 7.24 -10.19 8.59
N PRO A 422 5.93 -10.51 8.59
CA PRO A 422 5.15 -10.49 9.83
C PRO A 422 5.65 -11.52 10.86
N GLU A 423 5.39 -11.24 12.12
CA GLU A 423 5.83 -12.08 13.24
C GLU A 423 5.28 -13.50 13.13
N GLY A 424 6.14 -14.47 13.47
CA GLY A 424 5.80 -15.90 13.43
C GLY A 424 5.82 -16.56 12.04
N GLN A 425 6.17 -15.84 10.96
CA GLN A 425 6.19 -16.41 9.61
C GLN A 425 7.57 -16.87 9.13
N ILE A 426 8.64 -16.31 9.69
CA ILE A 426 10.01 -16.81 9.55
C ILE A 426 10.68 -16.82 10.93
N ALA A 427 11.84 -17.45 11.07
CA ALA A 427 12.56 -17.50 12.33
C ALA A 427 12.86 -16.09 12.85
N GLU A 428 12.64 -15.84 14.15
CA GLU A 428 12.80 -14.51 14.74
C GLU A 428 14.27 -14.03 14.66
N MET A 429 15.23 -14.95 14.76
CA MET A 429 16.65 -14.65 14.51
C MET A 429 16.90 -14.09 13.10
N SER A 430 16.16 -14.55 12.10
CA SER A 430 16.27 -14.08 10.71
C SER A 430 15.61 -12.71 10.51
N ARG A 431 14.50 -12.43 11.21
CA ARG A 431 13.86 -11.09 11.22
C ARG A 431 14.74 -10.04 11.90
N LEU A 432 15.42 -10.43 12.98
CA LEU A 432 16.25 -9.53 13.79
C LEU A 432 17.69 -9.40 13.27
N TYR A 433 18.10 -10.16 12.26
CA TYR A 433 19.47 -10.18 11.74
C TYR A 433 20.00 -8.79 11.38
N SER A 434 19.18 -7.97 10.69
CA SER A 434 19.54 -6.60 10.30
C SER A 434 19.84 -5.68 11.49
N ARG A 435 19.33 -6.00 12.69
CA ARG A 435 19.56 -5.23 13.92
C ARG A 435 20.69 -5.80 14.78
N SER A 436 20.83 -7.13 14.82
CA SER A 436 21.77 -7.81 15.71
C SER A 436 23.14 -8.02 15.07
N GLY A 437 23.23 -8.16 13.75
CA GLY A 437 24.45 -8.51 13.03
C GLY A 437 25.04 -9.88 13.40
N SER A 438 24.35 -10.64 14.26
CA SER A 438 24.80 -11.92 14.80
C SER A 438 23.95 -13.05 14.22
N GLY A 439 24.52 -13.87 13.33
CA GLY A 439 23.83 -15.01 12.74
C GLY A 439 24.41 -15.44 11.40
N ASP A 440 23.81 -16.47 10.81
CA ASP A 440 24.14 -16.96 9.45
C ASP A 440 23.29 -16.19 8.42
N GLY A 441 23.91 -15.33 7.62
CA GLY A 441 23.23 -14.59 6.55
C GLY A 441 22.60 -15.51 5.50
N ASP A 442 23.16 -16.69 5.28
CA ASP A 442 22.59 -17.69 4.36
C ASP A 442 21.33 -18.33 4.95
N ALA A 443 21.19 -18.40 6.28
CA ALA A 443 19.95 -18.84 6.93
C ALA A 443 18.81 -17.86 6.65
N VAL A 444 19.08 -16.56 6.70
CA VAL A 444 18.10 -15.51 6.39
C VAL A 444 17.60 -15.63 4.95
N VAL A 445 18.52 -15.86 4.00
CA VAL A 445 18.18 -16.07 2.58
C VAL A 445 17.30 -17.32 2.42
N ARG A 446 17.65 -18.43 3.08
CA ARG A 446 16.85 -19.67 3.05
C ARG A 446 15.45 -19.47 3.61
N ASP A 447 15.32 -18.84 4.78
CA ASP A 447 14.04 -18.60 5.43
C ASP A 447 13.13 -17.70 4.58
N MET A 448 13.68 -16.62 4.04
CA MET A 448 12.96 -15.72 3.14
C MET A 448 12.50 -16.45 1.87
N THR A 449 13.37 -17.28 1.29
CA THR A 449 13.05 -18.08 0.10
C THR A 449 11.94 -19.09 0.38
N ASN A 450 11.98 -19.77 1.53
CA ASN A 450 10.95 -20.71 1.94
C ASN A 450 9.59 -20.01 2.13
N TRP A 451 9.59 -18.84 2.77
CA TRP A 451 8.39 -18.03 2.97
C TRP A 451 7.77 -17.55 1.65
N LEU A 452 8.59 -17.15 0.68
CA LEU A 452 8.12 -16.80 -0.68
C LEU A 452 7.60 -18.02 -1.46
N ASN A 453 8.06 -19.22 -1.12
CA ASN A 453 7.65 -20.48 -1.74
C ASN A 453 6.40 -21.10 -1.10
N GLU A 454 5.82 -20.50 -0.06
CA GLU A 454 4.56 -20.98 0.52
C GLU A 454 3.44 -20.93 -0.53
N SER A 455 2.66 -22.01 -0.63
CA SER A 455 1.69 -22.21 -1.72
C SER A 455 0.52 -21.22 -1.69
N ASP A 456 0.26 -20.58 -0.55
CA ASP A 456 -0.73 -19.51 -0.38
C ASP A 456 -0.11 -18.09 -0.39
N ASN A 457 1.21 -17.97 -0.60
CA ASN A 457 1.91 -16.69 -0.77
C ASN A 457 2.18 -16.39 -2.26
N THR A 458 1.13 -16.05 -3.01
CA THR A 458 1.19 -16.05 -4.49
C THR A 458 1.39 -14.69 -5.14
N ASP A 459 1.12 -13.61 -4.42
CA ASP A 459 1.00 -12.24 -4.96
C ASP A 459 2.14 -11.31 -4.52
N TRP A 460 3.36 -11.82 -4.31
CA TRP A 460 4.53 -11.00 -3.97
C TRP A 460 5.27 -10.48 -5.21
N LEU A 461 6.02 -9.38 -5.06
CA LEU A 461 6.92 -8.80 -6.04
C LEU A 461 8.34 -8.68 -5.48
N LEU A 462 9.32 -9.25 -6.20
CA LEU A 462 10.74 -9.02 -5.97
C LEU A 462 11.32 -8.14 -7.08
N ILE A 463 12.06 -7.10 -6.69
CA ILE A 463 12.80 -6.24 -7.61
C ILE A 463 14.29 -6.38 -7.33
N PHE A 464 15.02 -7.06 -8.21
CA PHE A 464 16.48 -7.16 -8.17
C PHE A 464 17.08 -6.03 -8.99
N ASP A 465 17.72 -5.07 -8.35
CA ASP A 465 18.26 -3.87 -9.01
C ASP A 465 19.78 -3.96 -9.21
N ASN A 466 20.27 -3.61 -10.40
CA ASN A 466 21.70 -3.57 -10.80
C ASN A 466 22.44 -4.92 -10.74
N ILE A 467 21.85 -5.98 -11.30
CA ILE A 467 22.52 -7.27 -11.47
C ILE A 467 23.54 -7.18 -12.63
N ASP A 468 24.70 -6.59 -12.37
CA ASP A 468 25.72 -6.32 -13.40
C ASP A 468 26.97 -7.20 -13.29
N ARG A 469 27.10 -8.01 -12.23
CA ARG A 469 28.26 -8.87 -11.94
C ARG A 469 27.88 -10.37 -11.92
N GLU A 470 27.27 -10.85 -13.01
CA GLU A 470 26.89 -12.27 -13.14
C GLU A 470 28.07 -13.13 -13.61
N ARG A 471 28.38 -14.18 -12.82
CA ARG A 471 29.48 -15.13 -13.00
C ARG A 471 29.42 -15.92 -14.31
N GLN A 472 30.54 -15.98 -15.02
CA GLN A 472 30.77 -16.77 -16.24
C GLN A 472 31.64 -18.01 -15.97
N GLN A 473 31.70 -18.92 -16.95
CA GLN A 473 32.53 -20.14 -16.87
C GLN A 473 34.05 -19.85 -16.85
N ASP A 474 34.48 -18.72 -17.43
CA ASP A 474 35.89 -18.30 -17.53
C ASP A 474 36.20 -16.99 -16.76
N ASP A 475 35.39 -16.63 -15.76
CA ASP A 475 35.45 -15.31 -15.14
C ASP A 475 36.70 -15.08 -14.27
N ALA A 476 37.41 -13.98 -14.57
CA ALA A 476 38.51 -13.46 -13.75
C ALA A 476 38.05 -12.46 -12.68
N ASP A 477 36.76 -12.07 -12.66
CA ASP A 477 36.19 -11.19 -11.64
C ASP A 477 35.94 -11.97 -10.34
N PRO A 478 36.72 -11.73 -9.27
CA PRO A 478 36.57 -12.44 -8.00
C PRO A 478 35.26 -12.12 -7.28
N ASP A 479 34.58 -11.02 -7.64
CA ASP A 479 33.35 -10.55 -7.00
C ASP A 479 32.07 -10.97 -7.77
N ALA A 480 32.22 -11.69 -8.88
CA ALA A 480 31.08 -12.13 -9.68
C ALA A 480 30.31 -13.28 -9.00
N TYR A 481 28.99 -13.21 -9.02
CA TYR A 481 28.11 -14.17 -8.35
C TYR A 481 26.99 -14.66 -9.26
N ASN A 482 26.22 -15.65 -8.82
CA ASN A 482 25.14 -16.26 -9.62
C ASN A 482 23.78 -15.85 -9.04
N VAL A 483 23.07 -14.96 -9.72
CA VAL A 483 21.76 -14.45 -9.27
C VAL A 483 20.71 -15.55 -9.16
N ARG A 484 20.81 -16.63 -9.95
CA ARG A 484 19.81 -17.72 -9.93
C ARG A 484 19.73 -18.43 -8.58
N ARG A 485 20.78 -18.37 -7.75
CA ARG A 485 20.78 -18.91 -6.38
C ARG A 485 19.81 -18.20 -5.45
N TYR A 486 19.40 -16.97 -5.79
CA TYR A 486 18.56 -16.11 -4.98
C TYR A 486 17.13 -15.96 -5.52
N LEU A 487 16.82 -16.61 -6.66
CA LEU A 487 15.48 -16.59 -7.23
C LEU A 487 14.60 -17.66 -6.54
N PRO A 488 13.40 -17.32 -6.04
CA PRO A 488 12.47 -18.30 -5.47
C PRO A 488 12.07 -19.37 -6.49
N GLY A 489 11.97 -20.61 -6.04
CA GLY A 489 11.66 -21.78 -6.86
C GLY A 489 10.16 -21.99 -7.12
N ALA A 490 9.29 -21.28 -6.42
CA ALA A 490 7.85 -21.35 -6.61
C ALA A 490 7.43 -20.90 -8.02
N ASP A 491 6.46 -21.61 -8.61
CA ASP A 491 5.81 -21.21 -9.87
C ASP A 491 4.68 -20.18 -9.62
N HIS A 492 4.95 -19.18 -8.78
CA HIS A 492 4.09 -18.02 -8.52
C HIS A 492 4.92 -16.81 -8.08
N GLY A 493 4.27 -15.66 -7.90
CA GLY A 493 4.92 -14.38 -7.62
C GLY A 493 5.50 -13.70 -8.87
N SER A 494 5.97 -12.48 -8.67
CA SER A 494 6.49 -11.62 -9.74
C SER A 494 7.91 -11.17 -9.45
N ILE A 495 8.77 -11.18 -10.47
CA ILE A 495 10.18 -10.78 -10.37
C ILE A 495 10.49 -9.78 -11.46
N LEU A 496 11.04 -8.63 -11.08
CA LEU A 496 11.61 -7.64 -11.97
C LEU A 496 13.12 -7.57 -11.73
N ILE A 497 13.91 -7.74 -12.78
CA ILE A 497 15.37 -7.67 -12.72
C ILE A 497 15.83 -6.47 -13.54
N THR A 498 16.64 -5.57 -12.97
CA THR A 498 17.31 -4.49 -13.72
C THR A 498 18.79 -4.82 -13.91
N THR A 499 19.31 -4.67 -15.13
CA THR A 499 20.70 -5.01 -15.46
C THR A 499 21.23 -4.27 -16.69
N ARG A 500 22.55 -4.15 -16.84
CA ARG A 500 23.22 -3.76 -18.09
C ARG A 500 23.56 -4.96 -18.99
N LEU A 501 23.45 -6.18 -18.47
CA LEU A 501 23.86 -7.40 -19.14
C LEU A 501 22.71 -7.96 -19.99
N ALA A 502 22.73 -7.70 -21.30
CA ALA A 502 21.72 -8.22 -22.23
C ALA A 502 21.57 -9.76 -22.15
N ARG A 503 22.66 -10.48 -21.88
CA ARG A 503 22.69 -11.96 -21.71
C ARG A 503 21.77 -12.50 -20.61
N LEU A 504 21.32 -11.67 -19.66
CA LEU A 504 20.39 -12.09 -18.62
C LEU A 504 18.94 -12.18 -19.12
N GLU A 505 18.65 -11.79 -20.37
CA GLU A 505 17.32 -11.87 -20.96
C GLU A 505 16.68 -13.26 -20.88
N GLN A 506 17.50 -14.32 -20.93
CA GLN A 506 17.04 -15.70 -20.80
C GLN A 506 16.39 -16.04 -19.44
N LEU A 507 16.48 -15.16 -18.43
CA LEU A 507 15.86 -15.38 -17.12
C LEU A 507 14.35 -15.07 -17.10
N GLY A 508 13.82 -14.37 -18.11
CA GLY A 508 12.42 -13.96 -18.12
C GLY A 508 12.00 -13.31 -19.44
N VAL A 509 10.91 -12.53 -19.42
CA VAL A 509 10.49 -11.72 -20.57
C VAL A 509 11.46 -10.54 -20.71
N PRO A 510 12.18 -10.41 -21.84
CA PRO A 510 13.10 -9.30 -22.06
C PRO A 510 12.35 -7.98 -22.29
N LEU A 511 12.83 -6.92 -21.64
CA LEU A 511 12.45 -5.54 -21.94
C LEU A 511 13.71 -4.68 -22.05
N SER A 512 14.06 -4.29 -23.28
CA SER A 512 15.23 -3.45 -23.55
C SER A 512 14.84 -1.98 -23.48
N LEU A 513 15.45 -1.22 -22.57
CA LEU A 513 15.34 0.23 -22.55
C LEU A 513 16.37 0.87 -23.47
N SER A 514 15.85 1.47 -24.54
CA SER A 514 16.60 2.29 -25.48
C SER A 514 16.48 3.79 -25.15
N LYS A 515 17.16 4.58 -25.98
CA LYS A 515 17.06 6.04 -26.03
C LYS A 515 15.59 6.47 -26.14
N VAL A 516 15.24 7.55 -25.45
CA VAL A 516 13.87 8.08 -25.46
C VAL A 516 13.56 8.76 -26.80
N SER A 517 12.26 8.83 -27.14
CA SER A 517 11.82 9.62 -28.29
C SER A 517 12.13 11.11 -28.09
N GLU A 518 12.14 11.89 -29.16
CA GLU A 518 12.33 13.35 -29.09
C GLU A 518 11.29 14.02 -28.17
N THR A 519 10.04 13.54 -28.20
CA THR A 519 8.95 14.04 -27.34
C THR A 519 9.23 13.80 -25.86
N GLN A 520 9.70 12.60 -25.51
CA GLN A 520 10.10 12.25 -24.15
C GLN A 520 11.40 12.93 -23.74
N ALA A 521 12.35 13.09 -24.66
CA ALA A 521 13.61 13.79 -24.43
C ALA A 521 13.36 15.24 -24.01
N ARG A 522 12.48 15.93 -24.74
CA ARG A 522 12.03 17.28 -24.40
C ARG A 522 11.34 17.32 -23.06
N ALA A 523 10.43 16.38 -22.77
CA ALA A 523 9.73 16.33 -21.50
C ALA A 523 10.69 16.13 -20.31
N ILE A 524 11.65 15.20 -20.42
CA ILE A 524 12.71 15.00 -19.41
C ILE A 524 13.52 16.27 -19.24
N PHE A 525 14.00 16.86 -20.34
CA PHE A 525 14.81 18.09 -20.26
C PHE A 525 14.03 19.23 -19.60
N GLN A 526 12.78 19.46 -19.98
CA GLN A 526 11.90 20.50 -19.44
C GLN A 526 11.64 20.31 -17.94
N GLU A 527 11.37 19.09 -17.50
CA GLU A 527 11.14 18.76 -16.09
C GLU A 527 12.37 19.08 -15.21
N TRP A 528 13.57 18.78 -15.71
CA TRP A 528 14.81 19.04 -14.99
C TRP A 528 15.29 20.49 -15.12
N TYR A 529 14.99 21.16 -16.24
CA TYR A 529 15.24 22.58 -16.46
C TYR A 529 14.31 23.49 -15.63
N GLY A 530 13.07 23.04 -15.37
CA GLY A 530 12.12 23.71 -14.49
C GLY A 530 11.27 24.82 -15.13
N THR A 531 11.42 25.07 -16.42
CA THR A 531 10.60 26.04 -17.18
C THR A 531 10.31 25.54 -18.59
N ASP A 532 9.29 26.11 -19.25
CA ASP A 532 8.93 25.74 -20.62
C ASP A 532 10.07 26.03 -21.60
N VAL A 533 10.31 25.05 -22.48
CA VAL A 533 11.44 25.04 -23.39
C VAL A 533 10.95 25.38 -24.80
N ASP A 534 11.54 26.41 -25.41
CA ASP A 534 11.31 26.75 -26.82
C ASP A 534 11.81 25.59 -27.72
N PRO A 535 10.91 24.90 -28.44
CA PRO A 535 11.27 23.72 -29.23
C PRO A 535 12.32 24.01 -30.31
N ILE A 536 12.35 25.23 -30.86
CA ILE A 536 13.28 25.59 -31.94
C ILE A 536 14.67 25.80 -31.36
N LYS A 537 14.77 26.50 -30.22
CA LYS A 537 16.06 26.82 -29.59
C LYS A 537 16.70 25.61 -28.92
N SER A 538 15.91 24.65 -28.45
CA SER A 538 16.43 23.44 -27.80
C SER A 538 16.72 22.29 -28.76
N ALA A 539 16.29 22.36 -30.02
CA ALA A 539 16.39 21.26 -30.98
C ALA A 539 17.83 20.73 -31.14
N GLU A 540 18.78 21.65 -31.37
CA GLU A 540 20.19 21.28 -31.53
C GLU A 540 20.77 20.64 -30.25
N LEU A 541 20.42 21.18 -29.08
CA LEU A 541 20.84 20.63 -27.79
C LEU A 541 20.28 19.21 -27.58
N LEU A 542 18.97 19.02 -27.76
CA LEU A 542 18.33 17.72 -27.57
C LEU A 542 18.87 16.68 -28.55
N GLN A 543 19.20 17.09 -29.77
CA GLN A 543 19.85 16.24 -30.75
C GLN A 543 21.26 15.82 -30.30
N LEU A 544 22.05 16.74 -29.73
CA LEU A 544 23.38 16.43 -29.19
C LEU A 544 23.35 15.48 -27.98
N LEU A 545 22.30 15.56 -27.17
CA LEU A 545 22.10 14.70 -26.00
C LEU A 545 21.52 13.32 -26.36
N ASP A 546 21.09 13.14 -27.62
CA ASP A 546 20.80 11.85 -28.26
C ASP A 546 19.83 10.96 -27.46
N GLY A 547 18.80 11.59 -26.86
CA GLY A 547 17.73 10.88 -26.15
C GLY A 547 18.19 10.08 -24.92
N LEU A 548 19.32 10.45 -24.30
CA LEU A 548 19.84 9.79 -23.10
C LEU A 548 19.28 10.45 -21.83
N PRO A 549 18.43 9.76 -21.04
CA PRO A 549 17.73 10.37 -19.91
C PRO A 549 18.64 11.06 -18.89
N LEU A 550 19.74 10.40 -18.51
CA LEU A 550 20.69 10.97 -17.56
C LEU A 550 21.40 12.23 -18.11
N ALA A 551 21.78 12.24 -19.40
CA ALA A 551 22.40 13.39 -20.02
C ALA A 551 21.43 14.57 -20.14
N LEU A 552 20.17 14.29 -20.49
CA LEU A 552 19.08 15.27 -20.54
C LEU A 552 18.81 15.91 -19.17
N ALA A 553 18.72 15.10 -18.12
CA ALA A 553 18.55 15.58 -16.75
C ALA A 553 19.74 16.46 -16.32
N GLN A 554 20.97 16.02 -16.57
CA GLN A 554 22.17 16.79 -16.23
C GLN A 554 22.26 18.13 -16.99
N ALA A 555 21.99 18.13 -18.29
CA ALA A 555 22.02 19.34 -19.10
C ALA A 555 20.93 20.34 -18.66
N GLY A 556 19.69 19.87 -18.49
CA GLY A 556 18.58 20.72 -18.04
C GLY A 556 18.87 21.36 -16.68
N THR A 557 19.40 20.55 -15.76
CA THR A 557 19.81 21.01 -14.43
C THR A 557 20.93 22.06 -14.49
N TYR A 558 22.01 21.78 -15.24
CA TYR A 558 23.14 22.71 -15.40
C TYR A 558 22.70 24.08 -15.93
N ILE A 559 21.85 24.07 -16.97
CA ILE A 559 21.39 25.29 -17.61
C ILE A 559 20.49 26.07 -16.65
N SER A 560 19.62 25.39 -15.89
CA SER A 560 18.79 25.99 -14.85
C SER A 560 19.63 26.69 -13.77
N GLU A 561 20.65 26.01 -13.25
CA GLU A 561 21.51 26.55 -12.17
C GLU A 561 22.43 27.68 -12.62
N THR A 562 22.95 27.61 -13.85
CA THR A 562 23.93 28.59 -14.35
C THR A 562 23.30 29.77 -15.08
N GLY A 563 22.04 29.65 -15.50
CA GLY A 563 21.31 30.67 -16.26
C GLY A 563 21.87 30.94 -17.65
N ILE A 564 22.74 30.08 -18.20
CA ILE A 564 23.25 30.26 -19.56
C ILE A 564 22.18 29.87 -20.59
N ASP A 565 22.24 30.45 -21.79
CA ASP A 565 21.35 30.04 -22.86
C ASP A 565 21.77 28.72 -23.52
N PHE A 566 20.84 28.13 -24.29
CA PHE A 566 21.05 26.84 -24.96
C PHE A 566 22.18 26.88 -25.99
N VAL A 567 22.36 28.00 -26.69
CA VAL A 567 23.40 28.16 -27.72
C VAL A 567 24.78 28.09 -27.08
N LYS A 568 24.97 28.80 -25.97
CA LYS A 568 26.22 28.81 -25.22
C LYS A 568 26.51 27.45 -24.60
N TYR A 569 25.50 26.73 -24.12
CA TYR A 569 25.68 25.35 -23.65
C TYR A 569 26.13 24.43 -24.78
N VAL A 570 25.53 24.54 -25.97
CA VAL A 570 25.93 23.77 -27.15
C VAL A 570 27.38 24.03 -27.53
N ASP A 571 27.85 25.28 -27.45
CA ASP A 571 29.26 25.61 -27.70
C ASP A 571 30.19 24.97 -26.67
N PHE A 572 29.85 25.03 -25.38
CA PHE A 572 30.61 24.34 -24.33
C PHE A 572 30.64 22.84 -24.53
N TYR A 573 29.51 22.25 -24.93
CA TYR A 573 29.42 20.83 -25.27
C TYR A 573 30.36 20.46 -26.41
N LYS A 574 30.30 21.19 -27.53
CA LYS A 574 31.18 20.94 -28.70
C LYS A 574 32.65 21.15 -28.38
N GLN A 575 32.99 22.12 -27.53
CA GLN A 575 34.37 22.36 -27.11
C GLN A 575 34.88 21.22 -26.23
N GLN A 576 34.13 20.87 -25.18
CA GLN A 576 34.53 19.77 -24.28
C GLN A 576 34.59 18.43 -24.99
N TRP A 577 33.71 18.21 -25.97
CA TRP A 577 33.80 17.06 -26.86
C TRP A 577 35.14 16.98 -27.58
N ARG A 578 35.59 18.08 -28.20
CA ARG A 578 36.89 18.12 -28.92
C ARG A 578 38.05 17.84 -27.97
N ASP A 579 38.06 18.46 -26.80
CA ASP A 579 39.10 18.26 -25.77
C ASP A 579 39.21 16.77 -25.37
N LEU A 580 38.07 16.09 -25.18
CA LEU A 580 38.01 14.67 -24.82
C LEU A 580 38.50 13.76 -25.96
N MET A 581 38.16 14.09 -27.22
CA MET A 581 38.62 13.32 -28.39
C MET A 581 40.15 13.42 -28.57
N GLU A 582 40.72 14.60 -28.38
CA GLU A 582 42.18 14.80 -28.44
C GLU A 582 42.95 14.05 -27.34
N LEU A 583 42.32 13.82 -26.18
CA LEU A 583 42.88 13.04 -25.07
C LEU A 583 42.81 11.52 -25.31
N GLN A 584 41.80 11.02 -26.03
CA GLN A 584 41.64 9.60 -26.36
C GLN A 584 42.68 9.10 -27.36
N ASP A 585 42.94 9.87 -28.43
CA ASP A 585 43.91 9.51 -29.48
C ASP A 585 45.35 9.34 -28.94
N ARG A 586 45.65 9.90 -27.76
CA ARG A 586 46.98 9.84 -27.13
C ARG A 586 47.17 8.68 -26.15
N ARG A 587 46.11 8.00 -25.68
CA ARG A 587 46.20 7.21 -24.43
C ARG A 587 45.62 5.79 -24.46
N GLY A 588 45.08 5.31 -25.58
CA GLY A 588 44.66 3.90 -25.72
C GLY A 588 43.73 3.41 -24.59
N ALA A 589 42.93 4.30 -24.00
CA ALA A 589 42.10 3.99 -22.83
C ALA A 589 40.87 3.17 -23.26
N PRO A 590 40.46 2.15 -22.47
CA PRO A 590 39.32 1.29 -22.78
C PRO A 590 38.00 2.00 -22.44
N LEU A 591 37.67 3.03 -23.21
CA LEU A 591 36.34 3.67 -23.19
C LEU A 591 35.43 3.09 -24.28
N HIS A 592 35.86 2.02 -24.95
CA HIS A 592 35.10 1.34 -25.99
C HIS A 592 33.80 0.71 -25.48
N ASP A 593 33.70 0.40 -24.18
CA ASP A 593 32.51 -0.22 -23.55
C ASP A 593 31.43 0.77 -23.10
N TYR A 594 31.72 2.07 -23.03
CA TYR A 594 30.72 3.11 -22.73
C TYR A 594 30.43 3.90 -24.01
N GLY A 595 29.51 3.38 -24.82
CA GLY A 595 29.14 3.96 -26.11
C GLY A 595 28.58 5.39 -26.08
N ASP A 596 28.18 5.91 -24.92
CA ASP A 596 27.39 7.14 -24.83
C ASP A 596 28.18 8.33 -24.25
N ARG A 597 29.03 8.86 -25.13
CA ARG A 597 29.96 9.98 -24.93
C ARG A 597 29.31 11.32 -24.50
N SER A 598 27.99 11.45 -24.63
CA SER A 598 27.25 12.64 -24.22
C SER A 598 27.15 12.78 -22.70
N ILE A 599 26.97 11.68 -21.96
CA ILE A 599 26.92 11.67 -20.49
C ILE A 599 28.25 12.19 -19.92
N TRP A 600 29.38 11.77 -20.51
CA TRP A 600 30.69 12.22 -20.04
C TRP A 600 30.93 13.71 -20.34
N THR A 601 30.44 14.20 -21.48
CA THR A 601 30.56 15.61 -21.84
C THR A 601 29.71 16.49 -20.92
N THR A 602 28.43 16.15 -20.72
CA THR A 602 27.53 16.88 -19.79
C THR A 602 28.05 16.84 -18.36
N TRP A 603 28.56 15.69 -17.93
CA TRP A 603 29.17 15.53 -16.62
C TRP A 603 30.41 16.43 -16.45
N THR A 604 31.34 16.42 -17.41
CA THR A 604 32.59 17.18 -17.31
C THR A 604 32.32 18.69 -17.23
N ILE A 605 31.33 19.18 -17.99
CA ILE A 605 30.88 20.57 -17.97
C ILE A 605 30.37 20.95 -16.58
N SER A 606 29.48 20.14 -16.00
CA SER A 606 28.94 20.34 -14.67
C SER A 606 30.00 20.22 -13.57
N PHE A 607 30.90 19.24 -13.65
CA PHE A 607 32.01 19.09 -12.70
C PHE A 607 32.93 20.32 -12.70
N LYS A 608 33.31 20.83 -13.89
CA LYS A 608 34.13 22.06 -14.01
C LYS A 608 33.42 23.29 -13.45
N ALA A 609 32.10 23.38 -13.56
CA ALA A 609 31.33 24.46 -12.95
C ALA A 609 31.31 24.34 -11.41
N ILE A 610 31.06 23.14 -10.88
CA ILE A 610 31.12 22.88 -9.43
C ILE A 610 32.52 23.22 -8.90
N GLN A 611 33.59 22.78 -9.56
CA GLN A 611 34.97 23.05 -9.14
C GLN A 611 35.28 24.54 -9.07
N LYS A 612 34.78 25.34 -10.03
CA LYS A 612 34.93 26.80 -10.01
C LYS A 612 34.14 27.47 -8.88
N THR A 613 32.97 26.95 -8.55
CA THR A 613 32.08 27.51 -7.51
C THR A 613 32.53 27.09 -6.10
N ASN A 614 32.86 25.83 -5.92
CA ASN A 614 33.29 25.23 -4.67
C ASN A 614 34.22 24.04 -4.96
N GLU A 615 35.52 24.31 -4.91
CA GLU A 615 36.56 23.31 -5.16
C GLU A 615 36.47 22.13 -4.18
N ALA A 616 36.09 22.38 -2.93
CA ALA A 616 35.95 21.33 -1.92
C ALA A 616 34.82 20.35 -2.28
N ALA A 617 33.68 20.85 -2.77
CA ALA A 617 32.57 20.00 -3.22
C ALA A 617 32.96 19.14 -4.44
N ALA A 618 33.75 19.70 -5.37
CA ALA A 618 34.30 18.93 -6.49
C ALA A 618 35.30 17.85 -6.01
N ASN A 619 36.19 18.19 -5.09
CA ASN A 619 37.12 17.24 -4.49
C ASN A 619 36.41 16.14 -3.70
N LEU A 620 35.27 16.45 -3.10
CA LEU A 620 34.43 15.45 -2.44
C LEU A 620 33.90 14.41 -3.44
N LEU A 621 33.47 14.81 -4.65
CA LEU A 621 33.10 13.87 -5.70
C LEU A 621 34.29 12.98 -6.12
N LEU A 622 35.48 13.57 -6.28
CA LEU A 622 36.70 12.82 -6.61
C LEU A 622 37.06 11.79 -5.54
N LEU A 623 36.97 12.17 -4.26
CA LEU A 623 37.19 11.26 -3.14
C LEU A 623 36.14 10.13 -3.13
N TRP A 624 34.88 10.47 -3.35
CA TRP A 624 33.79 9.50 -3.35
C TRP A 624 33.93 8.44 -4.46
N ALA A 625 34.65 8.72 -5.54
CA ALA A 625 34.98 7.70 -6.55
C ALA A 625 35.70 6.47 -5.98
N TYR A 626 36.37 6.59 -4.84
CA TYR A 626 37.06 5.50 -4.14
C TYR A 626 36.22 4.84 -3.04
N LEU A 627 35.01 5.35 -2.77
CA LEU A 627 34.07 4.83 -1.78
C LEU A 627 32.84 4.23 -2.48
N ASP A 628 31.97 3.57 -1.72
CA ASP A 628 30.71 3.06 -2.29
C ASP A 628 29.81 4.19 -2.77
N ASN A 629 29.20 4.02 -3.94
CA ASN A 629 28.40 5.03 -4.61
C ASN A 629 27.00 5.27 -3.98
N ARG A 630 26.62 4.65 -2.86
CA ARG A 630 25.32 4.86 -2.18
C ARG A 630 25.40 5.13 -0.68
N ASP A 631 26.55 5.45 -0.09
CA ASP A 631 26.57 5.71 1.36
C ASP A 631 27.59 6.76 1.79
N LEU A 632 27.55 7.93 1.14
CA LEU A 632 28.27 9.09 1.64
C LEU A 632 27.37 9.86 2.62
N TRP A 633 27.78 9.93 3.88
CA TRP A 633 27.06 10.61 4.96
C TRP A 633 28.04 11.42 5.81
N TYR A 634 27.53 12.45 6.48
CA TYR A 634 28.36 13.47 7.16
C TYR A 634 29.41 12.86 8.13
N ARG A 635 28.99 11.91 8.98
CA ARG A 635 29.86 11.32 9.99
C ARG A 635 30.96 10.43 9.41
N LEU A 636 30.81 9.92 8.18
CA LEU A 636 31.88 9.17 7.52
C LEU A 636 33.16 10.04 7.38
N LEU A 637 32.97 11.32 7.08
CA LEU A 637 34.05 12.29 6.92
C LEU A 637 34.43 12.96 8.25
N ALA A 638 33.44 13.33 9.07
CA ALA A 638 33.71 13.96 10.38
C ALA A 638 34.50 13.06 11.34
N ALA A 639 34.27 11.75 11.31
CA ALA A 639 35.00 10.81 12.13
C ALA A 639 36.52 10.78 11.84
N ALA A 640 36.95 11.15 10.64
CA ALA A 640 38.37 11.15 10.27
C ALA A 640 39.16 12.25 11.01
N GLY A 641 38.56 13.43 11.23
CA GLY A 641 39.17 14.52 12.00
C GLY A 641 39.06 14.35 13.51
N GLU A 642 38.01 13.69 14.00
CA GLU A 642 37.75 13.50 15.44
C GLU A 642 38.62 12.40 16.08
N ARG A 643 39.03 11.38 15.32
CA ARG A 643 39.68 10.17 15.87
C ARG A 643 41.20 10.23 16.01
N SER A 644 41.88 11.18 15.35
CA SER A 644 43.33 11.31 15.44
C SER A 644 43.79 12.73 15.11
N ALA A 645 44.42 13.40 16.09
CA ALA A 645 45.04 14.70 15.89
C ALA A 645 46.16 14.66 14.84
N VAL A 646 46.89 13.54 14.76
CA VAL A 646 47.94 13.31 13.76
C VAL A 646 47.35 13.17 12.35
N ALA A 647 46.24 12.42 12.21
CA ALA A 647 45.56 12.32 10.91
C ALA A 647 45.01 13.70 10.50
N ALA A 648 44.42 14.44 11.43
CA ALA A 648 43.91 15.79 11.18
C ALA A 648 45.00 16.73 10.65
N GLU A 649 46.22 16.69 11.18
CA GLU A 649 47.36 17.51 10.70
C GLU A 649 47.81 17.16 9.26
N HIS A 650 47.53 15.94 8.78
CA HIS A 650 47.90 15.48 7.44
C HIS A 650 46.75 15.51 6.42
N LEU A 651 45.52 15.82 6.82
CA LEU A 651 44.39 15.99 5.90
C LEU A 651 44.58 17.26 5.06
N SER A 652 44.18 17.20 3.79
CA SER A 652 44.11 18.39 2.94
C SER A 652 43.13 19.41 3.55
N LYS A 653 43.41 20.70 3.35
CA LYS A 653 42.61 21.80 3.93
C LYS A 653 41.10 21.68 3.61
N TRP A 654 40.75 21.22 2.42
CA TRP A 654 39.35 21.04 2.02
C TRP A 654 38.67 19.87 2.76
N LEU A 655 39.41 18.80 3.06
CA LEU A 655 38.92 17.60 3.75
C LEU A 655 38.83 17.81 5.27
N GLN A 656 39.48 18.85 5.80
CA GLN A 656 39.22 19.38 7.14
C GLN A 656 37.99 20.31 7.15
N ASP A 657 37.81 21.13 6.11
CA ASP A 657 36.79 22.18 6.09
C ASP A 657 35.36 21.65 5.88
N ILE A 658 35.15 20.74 4.91
CA ILE A 658 33.82 20.16 4.61
C ILE A 658 33.18 19.48 5.84
N PRO A 659 33.87 18.58 6.56
CA PRO A 659 33.28 17.91 7.71
C PRO A 659 33.39 18.70 9.01
N SER A 660 33.92 19.94 9.00
CA SER A 660 34.03 20.77 10.21
C SER A 660 32.67 21.18 10.80
N ASN A 661 31.63 21.20 9.97
CA ASN A 661 30.25 21.46 10.36
C ASN A 661 29.30 20.76 9.38
N GLU A 662 28.26 20.13 9.92
CA GLU A 662 27.20 19.46 9.14
C GLU A 662 26.53 20.41 8.14
N LEU A 663 26.41 21.69 8.45
CA LEU A 663 25.89 22.70 7.51
C LEU A 663 26.77 22.83 6.26
N LYS A 664 28.10 22.92 6.41
CA LYS A 664 29.03 23.02 5.27
C LYS A 664 29.01 21.78 4.40
N PHE A 665 28.95 20.60 5.02
CA PHE A 665 28.76 19.34 4.28
C PHE A 665 27.42 19.35 3.53
N THR A 666 26.34 19.78 4.18
CA THR A 666 25.02 19.86 3.58
C THR A 666 24.99 20.85 2.41
N ASP A 667 25.61 22.03 2.54
CA ASP A 667 25.74 23.02 1.46
C ASP A 667 26.55 22.48 0.29
N ALA A 668 27.68 21.80 0.56
CA ALA A 668 28.49 21.18 -0.47
C ALA A 668 27.72 20.08 -1.21
N VAL A 669 27.04 19.18 -0.49
CA VAL A 669 26.22 18.12 -1.10
C VAL A 669 25.00 18.69 -1.81
N GLN A 670 24.39 19.75 -1.29
CA GLN A 670 23.28 20.44 -1.96
C GLN A 670 23.75 21.03 -3.29
N LEU A 671 24.95 21.62 -3.36
CA LEU A 671 25.53 22.04 -4.63
C LEU A 671 25.71 20.85 -5.60
N LEU A 672 26.17 19.68 -5.13
CA LEU A 672 26.28 18.49 -5.98
C LEU A 672 24.92 18.00 -6.48
N ARG A 673 23.90 18.03 -5.63
CA ARG A 673 22.51 17.68 -5.97
C ARG A 673 21.91 18.67 -6.96
N ASN A 674 22.19 19.96 -6.77
CA ASN A 674 21.77 21.03 -7.67
C ASN A 674 22.29 20.82 -9.09
N TYR A 675 23.38 20.08 -9.31
CA TYR A 675 23.87 19.73 -10.65
C TYR A 675 23.53 18.29 -11.08
N SER A 676 22.64 17.61 -10.35
CA SER A 676 22.25 16.20 -10.59
C SER A 676 23.45 15.24 -10.63
N MET A 677 24.48 15.53 -9.83
CA MET A 677 25.64 14.65 -9.64
C MET A 677 25.38 13.59 -8.58
N VAL A 678 24.52 13.93 -7.62
CA VAL A 678 24.24 13.18 -6.41
C VAL A 678 22.73 13.18 -6.16
N GLU A 679 22.22 12.07 -5.63
CA GLU A 679 20.83 11.87 -5.23
C GLU A 679 20.76 11.64 -3.72
N SER A 680 19.67 12.09 -3.09
CA SER A 680 19.34 11.74 -1.70
C SER A 680 18.76 10.34 -1.64
N ILE A 681 19.13 9.55 -0.64
CA ILE A 681 18.56 8.22 -0.46
C ILE A 681 17.32 8.31 0.42
N GLN A 682 16.21 7.74 -0.02
CA GLN A 682 14.96 7.83 0.72
C GLN A 682 15.07 7.12 2.08
N GLY A 683 14.71 7.83 3.14
CA GLY A 683 14.70 7.30 4.52
C GLY A 683 16.06 7.29 5.23
N LEU A 684 17.15 7.65 4.54
CA LEU A 684 18.50 7.70 5.12
C LEU A 684 19.07 9.13 5.04
N SER A 685 19.87 9.52 6.04
CA SER A 685 20.66 10.77 6.00
C SER A 685 21.95 10.59 5.20
N SER A 686 21.87 9.89 4.07
CA SER A 686 22.98 9.57 3.18
C SER A 686 22.63 9.83 1.73
N TYR A 687 23.68 9.88 0.91
CA TYR A 687 23.60 10.29 -0.48
C TYR A 687 24.16 9.21 -1.40
N ALA A 688 23.73 9.21 -2.66
CA ALA A 688 24.16 8.30 -3.72
C ALA A 688 24.65 9.05 -4.97
N THR A 689 25.63 8.48 -5.67
CA THR A 689 26.00 8.84 -7.04
C THR A 689 25.54 7.76 -8.00
N HIS A 690 25.05 8.16 -9.17
CA HIS A 690 24.68 7.20 -10.21
C HIS A 690 25.92 6.38 -10.65
N PRO A 691 25.84 5.05 -10.83
CA PRO A 691 27.02 4.20 -11.12
C PRO A 691 27.85 4.66 -12.33
N VAL A 692 27.19 5.22 -13.36
CA VAL A 692 27.89 5.78 -14.54
C VAL A 692 28.70 7.02 -14.17
N VAL A 693 28.15 7.89 -13.31
CA VAL A 693 28.84 9.09 -12.82
C VAL A 693 30.02 8.69 -11.94
N HIS A 694 29.79 7.77 -11.00
CA HIS A 694 30.81 7.25 -10.10
C HIS A 694 32.00 6.63 -10.84
N ASN A 695 31.74 5.76 -11.82
CA ASN A 695 32.79 5.19 -12.67
C ASN A 695 33.51 6.25 -13.51
N ALA A 696 32.80 7.23 -14.08
CA ALA A 696 33.43 8.31 -14.85
C ALA A 696 34.42 9.12 -13.99
N VAL A 697 34.08 9.38 -12.73
CA VAL A 697 34.96 10.08 -11.79
C VAL A 697 36.21 9.25 -11.49
N TYR A 698 36.06 7.94 -11.27
CA TYR A 698 37.18 7.03 -11.03
C TYR A 698 38.16 7.02 -12.20
N PHE A 699 37.67 6.97 -13.45
CA PHE A 699 38.54 7.04 -14.63
C PHE A 699 39.22 8.40 -14.81
N LEU A 700 38.53 9.50 -14.50
CA LEU A 700 39.17 10.82 -14.50
C LEU A 700 40.36 10.84 -13.53
N MET A 701 40.20 10.29 -12.32
CA MET A 701 41.28 10.22 -11.33
C MET A 701 42.46 9.37 -11.80
N LEU A 702 42.23 8.21 -12.43
CA LEU A 702 43.31 7.42 -13.04
C LEU A 702 44.07 8.21 -14.11
N SER A 703 43.35 9.01 -14.90
CA SER A 703 43.96 9.85 -15.93
C SER A 703 44.79 11.01 -15.34
N LEU A 704 44.40 11.53 -14.17
CA LEU A 704 45.12 12.57 -13.44
C LEU A 704 46.36 12.01 -12.73
N ALA A 705 46.24 10.84 -12.11
CA ALA A 705 47.34 10.17 -11.41
C ALA A 705 48.50 9.77 -12.34
N HIS A 706 48.23 9.39 -13.60
CA HIS A 706 49.26 9.12 -14.60
C HIS A 706 49.96 10.38 -15.14
N ASN A 707 49.45 11.59 -14.85
CA ASN A 707 50.09 12.85 -15.25
C ASN A 707 50.97 13.47 -14.13
N GLY A 708 51.20 12.78 -13.02
CA GLY A 708 52.11 13.23 -11.96
C GLY A 708 51.59 14.45 -11.18
N PHE A 709 50.47 14.27 -10.46
CA PHE A 709 50.08 15.12 -9.34
C PHE A 709 50.25 14.36 -8.03
#